data_AF-A0A7U9KPD8-F1
#
_entry.id   AF-A0A7U9KPD8-F1
#
_cell.length_a   1.000
_cell.length_b   1.000
_cell.length_c   1.000
_cell.angle_alpha   90.00
_cell.angle_beta   90.00
_cell.angle_gamma   90.00
#
_symmetry.space_group_name_H-M   'P 1'
#
loop_
_entity.id
_entity.type
_entity.pdbx_description
1 polymer ?
#
loop_
_entity_poly.entity_id
_entity_poly.type
_entity_poly.pdbx_seq_one_letter_code
_entity_poly.pdbx_strand_id
1 'polypeptide(L)'
;MRDVIVVGADGGGPGVAKELAERELEILLLEAGPRHAHPREEWTHSCVHCSMRTGLGPRDSVPDADCRSQAVDRLYVADNSALANSLGSPNPTPTTQALAPRTANRVFRQLSGGDPWVRTGSRVESTDVRVSHRLPELGLQPPDLRGDPIGVHSFEGGRCPAALSLREALRPMVTSQRRSPDGCERMTLHEAEAGLVEHYTALVRLAYLTLPPSLSRHRRVLTAHGLVQRALPGFELRKSAPRVPAQRPGPARPGPERLGPAWVRERVLRAALAYERRPRRWPKSLPPPRALRPMLPVVWGLRLFPRAGGREEIALGQALSGLSADVRAAFVLSRADELPDAQVRALLEAAGAGHPDRSLRVARQLDAPAVAAAQTLLRSAEFNACSVQTRPTDLLRRRQRYRLAGAVAAVVAVGALVLTATGSAPDQRLVRPAVGQVTAKGLVRTPRTEWADTSRVDFTTWPPRGGRAGDRGLLDRALATWSRPPRGTRISRTPGTFTGPPPYGTQLLYAGEVDGAAVVLLHDGLRTVRYSQPLSPGGHATLDFARTDSSDVTTAAALVVSRTHGAARYLTAPWIAASATRDLLRPEAPARPVRVSAEGITEPLPSPDTSGPSASSPSATGPAPSGPCASWPALQLRSSARIDEQDTFLVTDLGGLVPAHLTHTPLPGGAGPSRQPHEATGTAALASWARTACHLAGLPEGVRAIDVWDFAGHPLPERAGRAVWSCVRADTWHGPGEVTVRFTAPGAAPRVVARERATAACSRFGPQVLASADWRARSGHTYLLAAGSRAVTGIEVAGAVRASQKGRVLAVRAPAGVRAQASARLAGGGTLAEVGRYAED
;
A
#
# COMPACT_ATOMS: atom_id res chain seq x y z
N MET A 1 -13.93 27.30 33.37
CA MET A 1 -14.14 27.57 31.93
C MET A 1 -13.01 26.82 31.25
N ARG A 2 -13.30 25.74 30.51
CA ARG A 2 -12.27 24.78 30.08
C ARG A 2 -11.22 25.46 29.19
N ASP A 3 -9.95 25.31 29.53
CA ASP A 3 -8.82 25.88 28.81
C ASP A 3 -8.48 25.09 27.53
N VAL A 4 -8.64 23.77 27.55
CA VAL A 4 -8.29 22.88 26.42
C VAL A 4 -9.29 21.73 26.28
N ILE A 5 -9.73 21.45 25.05
CA ILE A 5 -10.54 20.27 24.72
C ILE A 5 -9.70 19.31 23.88
N VAL A 6 -9.55 18.07 24.36
CA VAL A 6 -8.84 16.98 23.67
C VAL A 6 -9.86 15.98 23.14
N VAL A 7 -9.80 15.64 21.86
CA VAL A 7 -10.79 14.76 21.21
C VAL A 7 -10.10 13.55 20.58
N GLY A 8 -10.49 12.35 21.02
CA GLY A 8 -9.95 11.05 20.60
C GLY A 8 -8.86 10.50 21.54
N ALA A 9 -9.06 9.30 22.10
CA ALA A 9 -8.09 8.64 22.98
C ALA A 9 -7.45 7.40 22.33
N ASP A 10 -6.97 7.56 21.10
CA ASP A 10 -5.89 6.69 20.63
C ASP A 10 -4.59 7.02 21.41
N GLY A 11 -3.50 6.28 21.20
CA GLY A 11 -2.29 6.32 22.04
C GLY A 11 -1.61 7.69 22.29
N GLY A 12 -2.04 8.78 21.63
CA GLY A 12 -1.54 10.15 21.87
C GLY A 12 -2.41 11.04 22.78
N GLY A 13 -3.74 10.83 22.78
CA GLY A 13 -4.70 11.71 23.47
C GLY A 13 -4.51 11.78 25.00
N PRO A 14 -4.37 10.63 25.69
CA PRO A 14 -4.11 10.60 27.13
C PRO A 14 -2.79 11.27 27.54
N GLY A 15 -1.76 11.22 26.68
CA GLY A 15 -0.47 11.87 26.93
C GLY A 15 -0.57 13.40 26.88
N VAL A 16 -1.32 13.95 25.93
CA VAL A 16 -1.59 15.40 25.84
C VAL A 16 -2.39 15.88 27.04
N ALA A 17 -3.44 15.14 27.42
CA ALA A 17 -4.28 15.50 28.56
C ALA A 17 -3.49 15.50 29.88
N LYS A 18 -2.67 14.48 30.14
CA LYS A 18 -1.82 14.44 31.34
C LYS A 18 -0.87 15.63 31.41
N GLU A 19 -0.09 15.88 30.36
CA GLU A 19 0.95 16.91 30.38
C GLU A 19 0.39 18.33 30.53
N LEU A 20 -0.78 18.60 29.95
CA LEU A 20 -1.43 19.90 30.07
C LEU A 20 -2.14 20.05 31.43
N ALA A 21 -2.69 18.97 32.00
CA ALA A 21 -3.35 19.01 33.31
C ALA A 21 -2.34 19.15 34.47
N GLU A 22 -1.14 18.55 34.36
CA GLU A 22 -0.03 18.74 35.31
C GLU A 22 0.50 20.18 35.34
N ARG A 23 0.06 21.01 34.40
CA ARG A 23 0.40 22.44 34.29
C ARG A 23 -0.78 23.34 34.60
N GLU A 24 -1.74 22.80 35.35
CA GLU A 24 -2.89 23.50 35.92
C GLU A 24 -3.88 24.06 34.87
N LEU A 25 -3.86 23.54 33.63
CA LEU A 25 -4.86 23.86 32.61
C LEU A 25 -6.11 23.00 32.80
N GLU A 26 -7.30 23.61 32.67
CA GLU A 26 -8.58 22.93 32.82
C GLU A 26 -8.98 22.18 31.53
N ILE A 27 -8.92 20.84 31.54
CA ILE A 27 -9.06 20.01 30.32
C ILE A 27 -10.40 19.30 30.24
N LEU A 28 -10.92 19.15 29.02
CA LEU A 28 -12.04 18.28 28.67
C LEU A 28 -11.58 17.22 27.65
N LEU A 29 -11.57 15.94 28.01
CA LEU A 29 -11.24 14.83 27.12
C LEU A 29 -12.52 14.16 26.59
N LEU A 30 -12.64 14.03 25.27
CA LEU A 30 -13.80 13.44 24.59
C LEU A 30 -13.36 12.21 23.78
N GLU A 31 -13.90 11.02 24.10
CA GLU A 31 -13.56 9.75 23.44
C GLU A 31 -14.84 9.03 22.96
N ALA A 32 -14.75 8.29 21.86
CA ALA A 32 -15.84 7.46 21.35
C ALA A 32 -15.30 6.08 20.90
N GLY A 33 -15.78 5.02 21.55
CA GLY A 33 -15.41 3.63 21.27
C GLY A 33 -15.57 2.72 22.51
N PRO A 34 -15.60 1.38 22.35
CA PRO A 34 -15.59 0.47 23.49
C PRO A 34 -14.23 0.53 24.22
N ARG A 35 -14.25 0.52 25.55
CA ARG A 35 -13.03 0.42 26.38
C ARG A 35 -12.49 -1.00 26.29
N HIS A 36 -11.22 -1.14 25.91
CA HIS A 36 -10.54 -2.44 25.86
C HIS A 36 -9.81 -2.71 27.18
N ALA A 37 -10.26 -3.69 27.95
CA ALA A 37 -9.67 -4.04 29.25
C ALA A 37 -8.36 -4.81 29.09
N HIS A 38 -8.22 -5.57 27.99
CA HIS A 38 -7.03 -6.36 27.68
C HIS A 38 -6.51 -6.06 26.26
N PRO A 39 -5.83 -4.91 26.05
CA PRO A 39 -5.46 -4.41 24.72
C PRO A 39 -4.59 -5.37 23.90
N ARG A 40 -3.79 -6.23 24.56
CA ARG A 40 -2.93 -7.21 23.88
C ARG A 40 -3.69 -8.37 23.23
N GLU A 41 -4.90 -8.64 23.67
CA GLU A 41 -5.72 -9.78 23.23
C GLU A 41 -6.86 -9.32 22.32
N GLU A 42 -7.35 -8.10 22.55
CA GLU A 42 -8.52 -7.53 21.87
C GLU A 42 -8.18 -6.72 20.61
N TRP A 43 -6.90 -6.34 20.42
CA TRP A 43 -6.46 -5.63 19.22
C TRP A 43 -6.27 -6.59 18.03
N THR A 44 -7.18 -6.51 17.05
CA THR A 44 -6.91 -7.08 15.72
C THR A 44 -6.01 -6.12 14.93
N HIS A 45 -4.96 -6.66 14.29
CA HIS A 45 -3.80 -5.96 13.73
C HIS A 45 -4.03 -4.87 12.64
N SER A 46 -5.22 -4.30 12.45
CA SER A 46 -5.47 -3.36 11.33
C SER A 46 -6.65 -2.39 11.54
N CYS A 47 -6.61 -1.52 12.55
CA CYS A 47 -7.63 -0.50 12.74
C CYS A 47 -7.09 0.90 13.11
N VAL A 48 -6.12 1.44 12.36
CA VAL A 48 -5.88 2.91 12.32
C VAL A 48 -5.43 3.29 10.90
N HIS A 49 -6.36 3.79 10.08
CA HIS A 49 -6.09 4.16 8.69
C HIS A 49 -6.72 5.51 8.35
N CYS A 50 -6.11 6.61 8.79
CA CYS A 50 -6.36 7.95 8.26
C CYS A 50 -5.08 8.80 8.41
N SER A 51 -4.49 9.26 7.31
CA SER A 51 -3.54 10.37 7.31
C SER A 51 -4.23 11.61 6.75
N MET A 52 -3.99 12.77 7.37
CA MET A 52 -4.46 14.05 6.86
C MET A 52 -3.54 14.54 5.75
N ARG A 53 -4.06 15.43 4.89
CA ARG A 53 -3.23 16.07 3.86
C ARG A 53 -2.20 16.97 4.54
N THR A 54 -0.92 16.70 4.33
CA THR A 54 0.21 17.46 4.87
C THR A 54 1.00 18.13 3.74
N GLY A 55 1.35 19.40 3.94
CA GLY A 55 1.98 20.27 2.94
C GLY A 55 2.71 21.42 3.62
N LEU A 56 3.27 22.35 2.84
CA LEU A 56 4.08 23.45 3.38
C LEU A 56 3.27 24.71 3.70
N GLY A 57 1.98 24.75 3.37
CA GLY A 57 1.13 25.91 3.65
C GLY A 57 -0.37 25.61 3.75
N PRO A 58 -1.19 26.65 3.97
CA PRO A 58 -2.63 26.50 4.22
C PRO A 58 -3.43 25.99 3.02
N ARG A 59 -2.84 26.06 1.82
CA ARG A 59 -3.50 25.60 0.58
C ARG A 59 -3.39 24.10 0.37
N ASP A 60 -2.38 23.47 0.95
CA ASP A 60 -2.02 22.07 0.73
C ASP A 60 -1.84 21.25 2.02
N SER A 61 -1.95 21.86 3.20
CA SER A 61 -1.86 21.18 4.49
C SER A 61 -3.08 21.41 5.38
N VAL A 62 -3.47 20.40 6.16
CA VAL A 62 -4.53 20.49 7.17
C VAL A 62 -3.96 21.01 8.50
N PRO A 63 -2.95 20.38 9.11
CA PRO A 63 -2.17 20.99 10.18
C PRO A 63 -1.01 21.85 9.64
N ASP A 64 -0.51 22.79 10.43
CA ASP A 64 0.80 23.42 10.22
C ASP A 64 1.94 22.64 10.90
N ALA A 65 3.16 23.18 10.85
CA ALA A 65 4.34 22.56 11.47
C ALA A 65 4.24 22.46 13.01
N ASP A 66 3.34 23.22 13.63
CA ASP A 66 3.07 23.20 15.07
C ASP A 66 1.88 22.29 15.42
N CYS A 67 1.42 21.47 14.46
CA CYS A 67 0.26 20.60 14.57
C CYS A 67 -1.06 21.34 14.80
N ARG A 68 -1.11 22.66 14.57
CA ARG A 68 -2.33 23.45 14.65
C ARG A 68 -3.10 23.33 13.34
N SER A 69 -4.41 23.14 13.42
CA SER A 69 -5.27 23.21 12.25
C SER A 69 -5.17 24.59 11.61
N GLN A 70 -4.91 24.62 10.30
CA GLN A 70 -4.88 25.88 9.56
C GLN A 70 -6.29 26.41 9.24
N ALA A 71 -7.32 25.57 9.39
CA ALA A 71 -8.71 25.92 9.12
C ALA A 71 -9.49 26.33 10.38
N VAL A 72 -9.03 25.91 11.57
CA VAL A 72 -9.73 26.15 12.84
C VAL A 72 -8.74 26.66 13.87
N ASP A 73 -9.02 27.87 14.37
CA ASP A 73 -8.18 28.50 15.37
C ASP A 73 -8.19 27.69 16.68
N ARG A 74 -7.00 27.50 17.29
CA ARG A 74 -6.80 26.76 18.56
C ARG A 74 -7.20 25.27 18.54
N LEU A 75 -7.35 24.67 17.37
CA LEU A 75 -7.47 23.22 17.22
C LEU A 75 -6.10 22.62 16.92
N TYR A 76 -5.71 21.57 17.65
CA TYR A 76 -4.41 20.89 17.48
C TYR A 76 -4.60 19.40 17.24
N VAL A 77 -3.77 18.83 16.37
CA VAL A 77 -3.82 17.41 15.97
C VAL A 77 -2.56 16.72 16.48
N ALA A 78 -2.69 15.89 17.51
CA ALA A 78 -1.55 15.31 18.23
C ALA A 78 -1.38 13.79 18.02
N ASP A 79 -2.05 13.23 17.01
CA ASP A 79 -2.03 11.80 16.70
C ASP A 79 -1.28 11.50 15.38
N ASN A 80 -1.30 10.23 14.98
CA ASN A 80 -0.65 9.74 13.76
C ASN A 80 -1.16 10.35 12.46
N SER A 81 -2.34 10.97 12.46
CA SER A 81 -2.94 11.54 11.27
C SER A 81 -2.20 12.80 10.80
N ALA A 82 -1.42 13.45 11.68
CA ALA A 82 -0.55 14.57 11.35
C ALA A 82 0.75 14.16 10.61
N LEU A 83 0.98 12.86 10.38
CA LEU A 83 2.20 12.34 9.75
C LEU A 83 1.94 11.82 8.33
N ALA A 84 2.74 12.30 7.37
CA ALA A 84 2.57 11.98 5.94
C ALA A 84 2.76 10.49 5.59
N ASN A 85 3.47 9.73 6.43
CA ASN A 85 3.86 8.34 6.20
C ASN A 85 3.32 7.35 7.24
N SER A 86 2.30 7.72 8.01
CA SER A 86 1.77 6.83 9.05
C SER A 86 1.00 5.66 8.45
N LEU A 87 1.67 4.52 8.29
CA LEU A 87 1.06 3.21 8.10
C LEU A 87 0.83 2.62 9.49
N GLY A 88 -0.43 2.37 9.86
CA GLY A 88 -0.83 1.73 11.13
C GLY A 88 -0.38 0.26 11.27
N SER A 89 0.93 0.06 11.33
CA SER A 89 1.65 -1.18 11.71
C SER A 89 2.27 -0.96 13.11
N PRO A 90 2.97 -1.88 13.80
CA PRO A 90 3.41 -1.69 15.20
C PRO A 90 4.39 -0.54 15.50
N ASN A 91 4.83 0.21 14.50
CA ASN A 91 5.98 1.12 14.59
C ASN A 91 5.72 2.66 14.64
N PRO A 92 4.50 3.23 14.55
CA PRO A 92 4.30 4.66 14.77
C PRO A 92 4.01 5.01 16.23
N THR A 93 3.93 4.03 17.16
CA THR A 93 3.69 4.28 18.60
C THR A 93 4.74 5.22 19.20
N PRO A 94 6.06 5.05 18.98
CA PRO A 94 7.08 5.95 19.54
C PRO A 94 7.03 7.35 18.91
N THR A 95 6.65 7.46 17.64
CA THR A 95 6.54 8.75 16.94
C THR A 95 5.33 9.54 17.45
N THR A 96 4.20 8.86 17.68
CA THR A 96 3.00 9.46 18.29
C THR A 96 3.30 9.95 19.71
N GLN A 97 3.94 9.11 20.51
CA GLN A 97 4.35 9.43 21.88
C GLN A 97 5.37 10.57 21.95
N ALA A 98 6.09 10.84 20.85
CA ALA A 98 7.01 11.96 20.78
C ALA A 98 6.36 13.22 20.19
N LEU A 99 5.29 13.09 19.39
CA LEU A 99 4.52 14.19 18.82
C LEU A 99 3.61 14.82 19.88
N ALA A 100 2.87 13.99 20.63
CA ALA A 100 1.93 14.40 21.66
C ALA A 100 2.51 15.40 22.70
N PRO A 101 3.63 15.11 23.40
CA PRO A 101 4.20 16.05 24.37
C PRO A 101 4.77 17.31 23.71
N ARG A 102 5.23 17.25 22.46
CA ARG A 102 5.70 18.42 21.70
C ARG A 102 4.55 19.36 21.36
N THR A 103 3.42 18.80 20.93
CA THR A 103 2.19 19.57 20.68
C THR A 103 1.65 20.17 21.99
N ALA A 104 1.62 19.40 23.09
CA ALA A 104 1.25 19.91 24.41
C ALA A 104 2.15 21.07 24.86
N ASN A 105 3.46 20.94 24.68
CA ASN A 105 4.42 22.01 24.96
C ASN A 105 4.18 23.26 24.12
N ARG A 106 3.77 23.09 22.86
CA ARG A 106 3.44 24.23 22.00
C ARG A 106 2.15 24.91 22.43
N VAL A 107 1.13 24.14 22.80
CA VAL A 107 -0.14 24.64 23.34
C VAL A 107 0.09 25.43 24.63
N PHE A 108 0.82 24.86 25.59
CA PHE A 108 1.15 25.53 26.85
C PHE A 108 1.92 26.84 26.64
N ARG A 109 2.93 26.86 25.76
CA ARG A 109 3.67 28.09 25.45
C ARG A 109 2.79 29.17 24.82
N GLN A 110 1.81 28.78 24.00
CA GLN A 110 0.92 29.73 23.33
C GLN A 110 -0.18 30.25 24.26
N LEU A 111 -0.63 29.45 25.22
CA LEU A 111 -1.69 29.86 26.16
C LEU A 111 -1.15 30.56 27.41
N SER A 112 -0.01 30.10 27.94
CA SER A 112 0.51 30.50 29.24
C SER A 112 1.86 31.23 29.18
N GLY A 113 2.54 31.25 28.02
CA GLY A 113 3.81 31.97 27.83
C GLY A 113 5.04 31.37 28.54
N GLY A 114 4.91 30.21 29.20
CA GLY A 114 5.97 29.61 30.01
C GLY A 114 7.12 28.95 29.21
N ASP A 115 8.13 28.45 29.93
CA ASP A 115 9.33 27.85 29.35
C ASP A 115 9.11 26.42 28.79
N PRO A 116 9.80 26.04 27.69
CA PRO A 116 9.66 24.71 27.09
C PRO A 116 10.30 23.58 27.92
N TRP A 117 9.61 22.46 28.13
CA TRP A 117 10.13 21.34 28.96
C TRP A 117 10.52 20.06 28.20
N VAL A 118 10.14 19.92 26.93
CA VAL A 118 10.26 18.64 26.19
C VAL A 118 11.71 18.26 25.84
N ARG A 119 12.68 19.18 26.00
CA ARG A 119 14.12 18.90 25.80
C ARG A 119 14.85 18.52 27.09
N THR A 120 14.24 18.73 28.26
CA THR A 120 14.88 18.59 29.58
C THR A 120 14.15 17.62 30.51
N GLY A 121 12.90 17.24 30.19
CA GLY A 121 12.08 16.32 31.00
C GLY A 121 12.21 14.83 30.65
N SER A 122 11.79 13.96 31.58
CA SER A 122 11.71 12.51 31.36
C SER A 122 10.65 12.14 30.31
N ARG A 123 10.94 11.12 29.48
CA ARG A 123 10.02 10.65 28.44
C ARG A 123 8.74 10.09 29.09
N VAL A 124 7.57 10.41 28.51
CA VAL A 124 6.27 9.88 28.95
C VAL A 124 5.65 9.11 27.80
N GLU A 125 5.51 7.80 27.98
CA GLU A 125 4.88 6.91 27.02
C GLU A 125 3.43 6.64 27.41
N SER A 126 2.56 6.31 26.47
CA SER A 126 1.11 6.14 26.70
C SER A 126 0.77 4.97 27.63
N THR A 127 1.69 4.02 27.79
CA THR A 127 1.61 2.88 28.70
C THR A 127 2.36 3.10 30.01
N ASP A 128 2.91 4.29 30.24
CA ASP A 128 3.65 4.60 31.45
C ASP A 128 2.72 4.52 32.68
N VAL A 129 3.19 3.83 33.72
CA VAL A 129 2.41 3.59 34.94
C VAL A 129 2.00 4.92 35.59
N ARG A 130 2.81 5.97 35.44
CA ARG A 130 2.52 7.33 35.92
C ARG A 130 1.28 7.92 35.26
N VAL A 131 1.01 7.61 33.98
CA VAL A 131 -0.22 8.04 33.29
C VAL A 131 -1.44 7.30 33.84
N SER A 132 -1.28 5.99 34.07
CA SER A 132 -2.35 5.12 34.56
C SER A 132 -2.76 5.43 36.01
N HIS A 133 -1.83 5.90 36.84
CA HIS A 133 -2.11 6.35 38.21
C HIS A 133 -2.54 7.81 38.29
N ARG A 134 -1.96 8.71 37.49
CA ARG A 134 -2.21 10.16 37.63
C ARG A 134 -3.54 10.61 37.02
N LEU A 135 -4.01 9.99 35.94
CA LEU A 135 -5.32 10.31 35.34
C LEU A 135 -6.50 10.08 36.30
N PRO A 136 -6.59 8.97 37.05
CA PRO A 136 -7.61 8.82 38.09
C PRO A 136 -7.46 9.79 39.26
N GLU A 137 -6.23 10.11 39.70
CA GLU A 137 -5.98 11.11 40.75
C GLU A 137 -6.44 12.53 40.34
N LEU A 138 -6.34 12.84 39.05
CA LEU A 138 -6.83 14.09 38.46
C LEU A 138 -8.33 14.03 38.08
N GLY A 139 -9.02 12.93 38.37
CA GLY A 139 -10.46 12.77 38.12
C GLY A 139 -10.84 12.58 36.64
N LEU A 140 -9.91 12.13 35.79
CA LEU A 140 -10.06 12.05 34.33
C LEU A 140 -10.29 10.61 33.80
N GLN A 141 -10.89 9.70 34.60
CA GLN A 141 -11.21 8.31 34.20
C GLN A 141 -12.73 8.05 33.99
N PRO A 142 -13.13 7.17 33.04
CA PRO A 142 -14.52 6.68 32.94
C PRO A 142 -14.80 5.48 33.88
N PRO A 143 -15.99 5.39 34.53
CA PRO A 143 -16.34 4.29 35.42
C PRO A 143 -16.75 3.01 34.67
N ASP A 144 -16.57 1.86 35.33
CA ASP A 144 -17.08 0.54 34.91
C ASP A 144 -18.10 0.02 35.94
N LEU A 145 -18.93 -0.94 35.52
CA LEU A 145 -19.91 -1.75 36.28
C LEU A 145 -21.35 -1.20 36.41
N ARG A 146 -22.04 -1.04 35.27
CA ARG A 146 -23.46 -1.42 35.01
C ARG A 146 -23.89 -0.72 33.70
N GLY A 147 -24.16 -1.51 32.66
CA GLY A 147 -24.28 -1.02 31.28
C GLY A 147 -25.40 -0.01 31.01
N ASP A 148 -25.01 1.24 30.72
CA ASP A 148 -25.81 2.27 30.03
C ASP A 148 -24.97 2.99 28.96
N PRO A 149 -25.57 3.54 27.89
CA PRO A 149 -24.85 4.16 26.77
C PRO A 149 -24.50 5.65 27.00
N ILE A 150 -23.29 6.03 26.56
CA ILE A 150 -22.74 7.38 26.26
C ILE A 150 -23.22 8.53 27.19
N GLY A 151 -22.37 8.95 28.13
CA GLY A 151 -22.52 10.17 28.94
C GLY A 151 -21.31 11.10 28.89
N VAL A 152 -21.55 12.41 28.76
CA VAL A 152 -20.54 13.49 28.95
C VAL A 152 -20.62 13.94 30.41
N HIS A 153 -19.49 14.04 31.11
CA HIS A 153 -19.46 14.47 32.52
C HIS A 153 -18.46 15.61 32.77
N SER A 154 -18.86 16.57 33.61
CA SER A 154 -18.06 17.67 34.14
C SER A 154 -18.08 17.56 35.67
N PHE A 155 -16.93 17.65 36.34
CA PHE A 155 -16.84 17.64 37.80
C PHE A 155 -16.14 18.90 38.31
N GLU A 156 -16.86 19.66 39.13
CA GLU A 156 -16.30 20.61 40.11
C GLU A 156 -16.43 19.99 41.51
N GLY A 157 -15.51 20.33 42.40
CA GLY A 157 -15.44 19.77 43.74
C GLY A 157 -16.72 19.94 44.55
N GLY A 158 -17.23 18.81 45.07
CA GLY A 158 -18.01 18.76 46.30
C GLY A 158 -19.45 19.30 46.27
N ARG A 159 -20.36 18.63 45.54
CA ARG A 159 -21.77 18.27 45.91
C ARG A 159 -22.55 17.81 44.66
N CYS A 160 -23.29 16.70 44.75
CA CYS A 160 -24.34 16.30 43.78
C CYS A 160 -25.55 17.27 43.86
N PRO A 161 -26.45 17.43 42.85
CA PRO A 161 -26.83 16.49 41.76
C PRO A 161 -27.18 17.13 40.37
N ALA A 162 -27.70 16.28 39.46
CA ALA A 162 -28.48 16.52 38.23
C ALA A 162 -27.74 16.44 36.87
N ALA A 163 -28.19 15.48 36.05
CA ALA A 163 -27.75 15.25 34.68
C ALA A 163 -28.32 16.32 33.74
N LEU A 164 -27.44 17.06 33.06
CA LEU A 164 -27.79 18.03 32.02
C LEU A 164 -27.59 17.41 30.64
N SER A 165 -28.55 17.64 29.74
CA SER A 165 -28.46 17.16 28.35
C SER A 165 -27.56 18.08 27.51
N LEU A 166 -26.94 17.53 26.45
CA LEU A 166 -26.06 18.22 25.50
C LEU A 166 -26.63 19.52 24.89
N ARG A 167 -27.96 19.73 24.98
CA ARG A 167 -28.66 20.94 24.54
C ARG A 167 -28.48 22.15 25.47
N GLU A 168 -28.22 21.96 26.76
CA GLU A 168 -28.08 23.08 27.71
C GLU A 168 -26.67 23.67 27.76
N ALA A 169 -25.65 22.87 27.42
CA ALA A 169 -24.25 23.33 27.39
C ALA A 169 -23.91 24.24 26.19
N LEU A 170 -24.79 24.34 25.18
CA LEU A 170 -24.57 25.05 23.92
C LEU A 170 -25.52 26.25 23.70
N ARG A 171 -25.99 26.93 24.76
CA ARG A 171 -26.70 28.22 24.57
C ARG A 171 -25.75 29.28 23.98
N PRO A 172 -26.09 29.94 22.86
CA PRO A 172 -25.29 31.02 22.31
C PRO A 172 -25.51 32.35 23.06
N MET A 173 -24.44 33.12 23.25
CA MET A 173 -24.50 34.53 23.61
C MET A 173 -25.31 35.31 22.57
N VAL A 174 -26.43 35.88 23.01
CA VAL A 174 -27.25 36.81 22.25
C VAL A 174 -26.45 38.08 21.98
N THR A 175 -26.23 38.40 20.70
CA THR A 175 -25.97 39.77 20.26
C THR A 175 -27.13 40.23 19.38
N SER A 176 -27.87 41.23 19.88
CA SER A 176 -28.68 42.21 19.16
C SER A 176 -29.50 41.72 17.95
N GLN A 177 -30.78 41.39 18.17
CA GLN A 177 -31.79 41.31 17.10
C GLN A 177 -32.19 42.72 16.65
N ARG A 178 -31.93 43.06 15.38
CA ARG A 178 -32.78 44.02 14.65
C ARG A 178 -33.99 43.27 14.10
N ARG A 179 -35.17 43.52 14.69
CA ARG A 179 -36.46 43.13 14.11
C ARG A 179 -36.63 43.80 12.74
N SER A 180 -36.91 43.00 11.72
CA SER A 180 -37.58 43.48 10.51
C SER A 180 -39.02 42.95 10.53
N PRO A 181 -40.03 43.80 10.34
CA PRO A 181 -41.43 43.41 10.47
C PRO A 181 -41.88 42.76 9.16
N ASP A 182 -41.76 41.43 9.07
CA ASP A 182 -42.63 40.62 8.21
C ASP A 182 -42.48 39.13 8.60
N GLY A 183 -43.56 38.55 9.12
CA GLY A 183 -43.61 37.24 9.76
C GLY A 183 -43.52 36.04 8.80
N CYS A 184 -42.36 35.86 8.17
CA CYS A 184 -41.96 34.60 7.54
C CYS A 184 -40.61 34.16 8.14
N GLU A 185 -40.64 33.20 9.06
CA GLU A 185 -39.44 32.61 9.69
C GLU A 185 -38.52 32.01 8.61
N ARG A 186 -37.37 32.64 8.39
CA ARG A 186 -36.31 32.11 7.53
C ARG A 186 -35.40 31.23 8.37
N MET A 187 -35.41 29.93 8.10
CA MET A 187 -34.40 29.00 8.61
C MET A 187 -33.00 29.53 8.25
N THR A 188 -32.09 29.55 9.22
CA THR A 188 -30.73 30.03 8.97
C THR A 188 -29.90 28.95 8.25
N LEU A 189 -28.93 29.37 7.43
CA LEU A 189 -28.03 28.44 6.73
C LEU A 189 -27.30 27.51 7.71
N HIS A 190 -26.90 28.05 8.86
CA HIS A 190 -26.16 27.33 9.88
C HIS A 190 -26.97 26.19 10.53
N GLU A 191 -28.27 26.40 10.80
CA GLU A 191 -29.15 25.36 11.32
C GLU A 191 -29.40 24.23 10.29
N ALA A 192 -29.43 24.56 9.00
CA ALA A 192 -29.55 23.59 7.92
C ALA A 192 -28.25 22.79 7.72
N GLU A 193 -27.09 23.44 7.86
CA GLU A 193 -25.77 22.79 7.82
C GLU A 193 -25.57 21.83 8.98
N ALA A 194 -25.89 22.26 10.20
CA ALA A 194 -25.80 21.42 11.39
C ALA A 194 -26.66 20.16 11.27
N GLY A 195 -27.93 20.30 10.87
CA GLY A 195 -28.84 19.17 10.68
C GLY A 195 -28.43 18.23 9.53
N LEU A 196 -27.72 18.74 8.52
CA LEU A 196 -27.19 17.91 7.43
C LEU A 196 -25.98 17.09 7.88
N VAL A 197 -25.05 17.69 8.65
CA VAL A 197 -23.87 16.99 9.15
C VAL A 197 -24.27 15.91 10.16
N GLU A 198 -25.14 16.24 11.10
CA GLU A 198 -25.59 15.32 12.16
C GLU A 198 -26.34 14.10 11.58
N HIS A 199 -27.14 14.29 10.55
CA HIS A 199 -27.98 13.23 9.97
C HIS A 199 -27.56 12.78 8.57
N TYR A 200 -26.34 13.08 8.14
CA TYR A 200 -25.89 12.83 6.76
C TYR A 200 -26.10 11.38 6.33
N THR A 201 -25.70 10.43 7.17
CA THR A 201 -25.81 8.99 6.91
C THR A 201 -27.28 8.55 6.75
N ALA A 202 -28.17 9.04 7.63
CA ALA A 202 -29.59 8.73 7.56
C ALA A 202 -30.24 9.35 6.29
N LEU A 203 -29.84 10.56 5.91
CA LEU A 203 -30.32 11.24 4.70
C LEU A 203 -29.86 10.55 3.41
N VAL A 204 -28.60 10.09 3.36
CA VAL A 204 -28.08 9.34 2.20
C VAL A 204 -28.78 7.98 2.09
N ARG A 205 -29.02 7.31 3.22
CA ARG A 205 -29.79 6.04 3.27
C ARG A 205 -31.22 6.23 2.75
N LEU A 206 -31.90 7.27 3.21
CA LEU A 206 -33.25 7.64 2.75
C LEU A 206 -33.26 7.87 1.24
N ALA A 207 -32.31 8.64 0.71
CA ALA A 207 -32.19 8.88 -0.72
C ALA A 207 -31.88 7.60 -1.51
N TYR A 208 -30.93 6.78 -1.04
CA TYR A 208 -30.50 5.55 -1.73
C TYR A 208 -31.62 4.52 -1.88
N LEU A 209 -32.42 4.32 -0.82
CA LEU A 209 -33.54 3.36 -0.83
C LEU A 209 -34.79 3.90 -1.54
N THR A 210 -34.95 5.24 -1.60
CA THR A 210 -36.04 5.87 -2.35
C THR A 210 -35.77 5.91 -3.86
N LEU A 211 -34.50 5.96 -4.29
CA LEU A 211 -34.11 6.01 -5.70
C LEU A 211 -34.43 4.71 -6.48
N PRO A 212 -34.59 4.78 -7.82
CA PRO A 212 -35.02 3.65 -8.62
C PRO A 212 -34.10 2.43 -8.55
N PRO A 213 -34.66 1.21 -8.45
CA PRO A 213 -33.91 -0.05 -8.51
C PRO A 213 -33.21 -0.27 -9.87
N SER A 214 -33.64 0.42 -10.93
CA SER A 214 -33.04 0.37 -12.27
C SER A 214 -31.70 1.12 -12.36
N LEU A 215 -31.37 2.00 -11.42
CA LEU A 215 -30.03 2.59 -11.35
C LEU A 215 -29.03 1.52 -10.92
N SER A 216 -27.90 1.43 -11.62
CA SER A 216 -26.79 0.60 -11.15
C SER A 216 -26.36 1.04 -9.75
N ARG A 217 -25.93 0.11 -8.89
CA ARG A 217 -25.54 0.39 -7.48
C ARG A 217 -24.61 1.61 -7.38
N HIS A 218 -23.63 1.68 -8.27
CA HIS A 218 -22.71 2.81 -8.40
C HIS A 218 -23.40 4.16 -8.67
N ARG A 219 -24.29 4.21 -9.66
CA ARG A 219 -25.03 5.45 -9.98
C ARG A 219 -25.99 5.83 -8.86
N ARG A 220 -26.60 4.84 -8.20
CA ARG A 220 -27.55 5.06 -7.11
C ARG A 220 -26.88 5.67 -5.88
N VAL A 221 -25.72 5.14 -5.48
CA VAL A 221 -24.92 5.71 -4.38
C VAL A 221 -24.48 7.15 -4.69
N LEU A 222 -23.89 7.38 -5.87
CA LEU A 222 -23.47 8.74 -6.26
C LEU A 222 -24.64 9.72 -6.33
N THR A 223 -25.78 9.28 -6.87
CA THR A 223 -26.98 10.10 -6.94
C THR A 223 -27.51 10.41 -5.54
N ALA A 224 -27.54 9.44 -4.62
CA ALA A 224 -27.98 9.65 -3.24
C ALA A 224 -27.11 10.71 -2.54
N HIS A 225 -25.78 10.59 -2.58
CA HIS A 225 -24.87 11.60 -2.02
C HIS A 225 -25.06 12.97 -2.67
N GLY A 226 -25.19 12.99 -4.00
CA GLY A 226 -25.38 14.22 -4.77
C GLY A 226 -26.70 14.93 -4.46
N LEU A 227 -27.75 14.20 -4.11
CA LEU A 227 -29.04 14.77 -3.72
C LEU A 227 -28.96 15.38 -2.31
N VAL A 228 -28.29 14.70 -1.37
CA VAL A 228 -28.09 15.21 -0.01
C VAL A 228 -27.22 16.47 0.00
N GLN A 229 -26.10 16.47 -0.73
CA GLN A 229 -25.20 17.62 -0.82
C GLN A 229 -25.87 18.86 -1.43
N ARG A 230 -26.87 18.69 -2.31
CA ARG A 230 -27.63 19.78 -2.92
C ARG A 230 -28.88 20.18 -2.15
N ALA A 231 -29.14 19.57 -1.01
CA ALA A 231 -30.25 19.96 -0.15
C ALA A 231 -30.01 21.33 0.51
N LEU A 232 -28.75 21.76 0.71
CA LEU A 232 -28.44 23.06 1.29
C LEU A 232 -28.76 24.23 0.34
N PRO A 233 -29.36 25.31 0.83
CA PRO A 233 -29.58 26.52 0.05
C PRO A 233 -28.27 27.34 -0.04
N GLY A 234 -27.47 27.10 -1.09
CA GLY A 234 -26.24 27.86 -1.33
C GLY A 234 -25.78 27.98 -2.78
N PHE A 235 -26.47 27.36 -3.75
CA PHE A 235 -26.00 27.29 -5.15
C PHE A 235 -26.97 27.87 -6.19
N GLU A 236 -28.10 28.47 -5.79
CA GLU A 236 -28.96 29.22 -6.74
C GLU A 236 -29.03 30.70 -6.38
N LEU A 237 -28.11 31.49 -6.96
CA LEU A 237 -28.38 32.89 -7.28
C LEU A 237 -29.43 32.91 -8.40
N ARG A 238 -30.71 32.94 -8.03
CA ARG A 238 -31.78 33.37 -8.93
C ARG A 238 -32.73 34.29 -8.19
N LYS A 239 -32.65 35.58 -8.54
CA LYS A 239 -33.68 36.59 -8.26
C LYS A 239 -35.02 36.02 -8.69
N SER A 240 -35.93 35.84 -7.74
CA SER A 240 -37.36 35.78 -8.00
C SER A 240 -38.01 36.56 -6.87
N ALA A 241 -38.29 37.84 -7.16
CA ALA A 241 -39.13 38.66 -6.33
C ALA A 241 -40.56 38.08 -6.33
N PRO A 242 -41.21 37.92 -5.17
CA PRO A 242 -42.63 37.59 -5.14
C PRO A 242 -43.46 38.85 -5.46
N ARG A 243 -44.38 38.73 -6.42
CA ARG A 243 -45.53 39.63 -6.57
C ARG A 243 -46.69 39.09 -5.71
N VAL A 244 -47.22 39.96 -4.85
CA VAL A 244 -48.53 39.92 -4.12
C VAL A 244 -48.62 39.03 -2.86
N PRO A 245 -49.15 39.54 -1.72
CA PRO A 245 -49.39 38.77 -0.50
C PRO A 245 -50.80 38.15 -0.46
N ALA A 246 -50.95 36.98 0.18
CA ALA A 246 -52.25 36.41 0.54
C ALA A 246 -52.25 35.88 1.99
N GLN A 247 -53.43 36.00 2.62
CA GLN A 247 -53.74 35.99 4.06
C GLN A 247 -53.56 34.64 4.79
N ARG A 248 -53.39 34.73 6.13
CA ARG A 248 -53.44 33.67 7.16
C ARG A 248 -54.88 33.49 7.70
N PRO A 249 -55.25 32.50 8.58
CA PRO A 249 -54.41 31.58 9.40
C PRO A 249 -54.89 30.09 9.54
N GLY A 250 -54.08 29.24 10.18
CA GLY A 250 -54.42 27.88 10.71
C GLY A 250 -53.24 27.26 11.52
N PRO A 251 -53.45 26.38 12.52
CA PRO A 251 -52.86 26.53 13.86
C PRO A 251 -51.43 26.00 14.06
N ALA A 252 -50.76 26.65 15.02
CA ALA A 252 -49.53 26.34 15.76
C ALA A 252 -48.66 25.17 15.27
N ARG A 253 -47.51 25.52 14.67
CA ARG A 253 -46.35 24.61 14.51
C ARG A 253 -45.40 24.73 15.71
N PRO A 254 -44.74 23.64 16.14
CA PRO A 254 -43.78 23.66 17.24
C PRO A 254 -42.54 24.51 16.90
N GLY A 255 -41.95 25.12 17.93
CA GLY A 255 -40.95 26.18 17.86
C GLY A 255 -39.57 25.87 17.22
N PRO A 256 -38.66 26.87 17.22
CA PRO A 256 -37.55 27.00 16.26
C PRO A 256 -36.44 25.95 16.35
N GLU A 257 -36.34 25.15 17.42
CA GLU A 257 -35.25 24.18 17.62
C GLU A 257 -35.38 22.84 16.85
N ARG A 258 -36.40 22.65 16.00
CA ARG A 258 -36.63 21.36 15.30
C ARG A 258 -36.81 21.47 13.78
N LEU A 259 -36.64 22.66 13.20
CA LEU A 259 -36.94 22.91 11.79
C LEU A 259 -35.82 22.47 10.84
N GLY A 260 -34.54 22.62 11.20
CA GLY A 260 -33.39 22.33 10.32
C GLY A 260 -33.33 20.89 9.80
N PRO A 261 -33.25 19.86 10.68
CA PRO A 261 -33.22 18.46 10.26
C PRO A 261 -34.46 18.01 9.47
N ALA A 262 -35.65 18.45 9.91
CA ALA A 262 -36.91 18.10 9.26
C ALA A 262 -37.01 18.72 7.86
N TRP A 263 -36.56 19.97 7.71
CA TRP A 263 -36.53 20.68 6.43
C TRP A 263 -35.55 20.06 5.44
N VAL A 264 -34.33 19.72 5.88
CA VAL A 264 -33.34 19.06 5.03
C VAL A 264 -33.85 17.68 4.59
N ARG A 265 -34.47 16.92 5.50
CA ARG A 265 -35.09 15.63 5.19
C ARG A 265 -36.20 15.75 4.16
N GLU A 266 -37.11 16.71 4.31
CA GLU A 266 -38.16 17.01 3.33
C GLU A 266 -37.56 17.35 1.95
N ARG A 267 -36.50 18.15 1.90
CA ARG A 267 -35.87 18.60 0.65
C ARG A 267 -35.13 17.46 -0.08
N VAL A 268 -34.41 16.61 0.66
CA VAL A 268 -33.80 15.39 0.13
C VAL A 268 -34.87 14.46 -0.42
N LEU A 269 -35.95 14.24 0.35
CA LEU A 269 -37.05 13.38 -0.05
C LEU A 269 -37.75 13.90 -1.31
N ARG A 270 -38.08 15.20 -1.37
CA ARG A 270 -38.64 15.86 -2.55
C ARG A 270 -37.76 15.66 -3.78
N ALA A 271 -36.44 15.79 -3.62
CA ALA A 271 -35.50 15.63 -4.72
C ALA A 271 -35.39 14.16 -5.19
N ALA A 272 -35.44 13.21 -4.26
CA ALA A 272 -35.44 11.77 -4.56
C ALA A 272 -36.73 11.33 -5.27
N LEU A 273 -37.92 11.72 -4.77
CA LEU A 273 -39.21 11.41 -5.40
C LEU A 273 -39.33 12.03 -6.79
N ALA A 274 -38.79 13.23 -6.98
CA ALA A 274 -38.80 13.89 -8.28
C ALA A 274 -37.84 13.25 -9.31
N TYR A 275 -36.94 12.35 -8.90
CA TYR A 275 -36.03 11.65 -9.81
C TYR A 275 -36.76 10.67 -10.75
N GLU A 276 -37.86 10.07 -10.30
CA GLU A 276 -38.69 9.17 -11.11
C GLU A 276 -39.81 9.89 -11.88
N ARG A 277 -40.06 11.17 -11.59
CA ARG A 277 -41.12 11.93 -12.27
C ARG A 277 -40.76 12.20 -13.71
N ARG A 278 -41.69 11.86 -14.62
CA ARG A 278 -41.58 12.12 -16.05
C ARG A 278 -42.50 13.28 -16.44
N PRO A 279 -42.03 14.26 -17.23
CA PRO A 279 -42.90 15.26 -17.84
C PRO A 279 -44.00 14.59 -18.68
N ARG A 280 -45.18 15.21 -18.73
CA ARG A 280 -46.29 14.74 -19.57
C ARG A 280 -45.81 14.76 -21.03
N ARG A 281 -45.86 13.60 -21.72
CA ARG A 281 -45.29 13.31 -23.08
C ARG A 281 -43.82 12.86 -23.16
N TRP A 282 -43.10 12.62 -22.05
CA TRP A 282 -41.74 12.05 -22.12
C TRP A 282 -41.77 10.56 -22.52
N PRO A 283 -40.99 10.11 -23.53
CA PRO A 283 -41.01 8.72 -24.00
C PRO A 283 -40.71 7.73 -22.87
N LYS A 284 -41.50 6.66 -22.75
CA LYS A 284 -41.30 5.63 -21.70
C LYS A 284 -39.95 4.89 -21.84
N SER A 285 -39.43 4.78 -23.06
CA SER A 285 -38.15 4.14 -23.40
C SER A 285 -36.91 4.95 -22.98
N LEU A 286 -37.03 6.26 -22.78
CA LEU A 286 -35.92 7.10 -22.33
C LEU A 286 -35.88 7.20 -20.80
N PRO A 287 -34.70 7.29 -20.16
CA PRO A 287 -34.61 7.55 -18.72
C PRO A 287 -35.21 8.93 -18.38
N PRO A 288 -35.66 9.15 -17.12
CA PRO A 288 -36.22 10.43 -16.70
C PRO A 288 -35.23 11.59 -16.95
N PRO A 289 -35.69 12.81 -17.28
CA PRO A 289 -34.81 13.93 -17.63
C PRO A 289 -33.76 14.26 -16.57
N ARG A 290 -34.08 14.05 -15.28
CA ARG A 290 -33.16 14.29 -14.17
C ARG A 290 -32.04 13.25 -14.07
N ALA A 291 -32.23 12.06 -14.63
CA ALA A 291 -31.19 11.03 -14.74
C ALA A 291 -30.19 11.30 -15.87
N LEU A 292 -30.52 12.22 -16.78
CA LEU A 292 -29.65 12.65 -17.89
C LEU A 292 -28.73 13.82 -17.50
N ARG A 293 -28.98 14.51 -16.39
CA ARG A 293 -28.09 15.57 -15.90
C ARG A 293 -26.88 14.95 -15.19
N PRO A 294 -25.64 15.34 -15.52
CA PRO A 294 -24.48 14.91 -14.77
C PRO A 294 -24.63 15.41 -13.32
N MET A 295 -24.58 14.50 -12.36
CA MET A 295 -24.72 14.81 -10.94
C MET A 295 -23.38 14.63 -10.25
N LEU A 296 -22.91 15.67 -9.57
CA LEU A 296 -21.82 15.58 -8.59
C LEU A 296 -22.29 14.71 -7.41
N PRO A 297 -21.41 13.92 -6.79
CA PRO A 297 -19.97 13.80 -7.07
C PRO A 297 -19.66 12.96 -8.33
N VAL A 298 -18.71 13.43 -9.15
CA VAL A 298 -18.22 12.70 -10.33
C VAL A 298 -16.94 11.98 -9.97
N VAL A 299 -16.96 10.65 -9.98
CA VAL A 299 -15.80 9.81 -9.69
C VAL A 299 -15.20 9.30 -10.99
N TRP A 300 -13.99 9.76 -11.30
CA TRP A 300 -13.24 9.33 -12.49
C TRP A 300 -12.39 8.10 -12.18
N GLY A 301 -12.51 7.06 -13.03
CA GLY A 301 -11.65 5.88 -12.97
C GLY A 301 -11.97 4.85 -11.88
N LEU A 302 -12.93 5.13 -11.00
CA LEU A 302 -13.35 4.23 -9.93
C LEU A 302 -14.87 4.01 -9.94
N ARG A 303 -15.29 2.78 -9.64
CA ARG A 303 -16.67 2.42 -9.30
C ARG A 303 -16.80 2.31 -7.80
N LEU A 304 -17.67 3.14 -7.23
CA LEU A 304 -18.11 3.02 -5.84
C LEU A 304 -19.25 2.00 -5.74
N PHE A 305 -19.16 1.10 -4.78
CA PHE A 305 -20.23 0.20 -4.38
C PHE A 305 -20.41 0.30 -2.86
N PRO A 306 -21.63 0.36 -2.33
CA PRO A 306 -21.80 0.20 -0.88
C PRO A 306 -21.29 -1.19 -0.47
N ARG A 307 -20.80 -1.36 0.76
CA ARG A 307 -20.44 -2.70 1.27
C ARG A 307 -21.64 -3.64 1.10
N ALA A 308 -21.39 -4.82 0.51
CA ALA A 308 -22.45 -5.75 0.15
C ALA A 308 -23.05 -6.37 1.41
N GLY A 309 -24.34 -6.09 1.66
CA GLY A 309 -25.06 -6.63 2.82
C GLY A 309 -25.60 -8.01 2.51
N GLY A 310 -24.75 -9.04 2.50
CA GLY A 310 -25.18 -10.44 2.56
C GLY A 310 -26.39 -10.85 1.69
N ARG A 311 -27.22 -11.75 2.23
CA ARG A 311 -28.46 -12.23 1.57
C ARG A 311 -29.64 -11.29 1.83
N GLU A 312 -29.54 -10.50 2.89
CA GLU A 312 -30.54 -9.59 3.41
C GLU A 312 -30.71 -8.37 2.47
N GLU A 313 -29.62 -7.81 1.92
CA GLU A 313 -29.68 -6.69 0.95
C GLU A 313 -30.37 -7.14 -0.35
N ILE A 314 -30.12 -8.39 -0.76
CA ILE A 314 -30.75 -8.96 -1.97
C ILE A 314 -32.25 -9.13 -1.74
N ALA A 315 -32.64 -9.68 -0.59
CA ALA A 315 -34.05 -9.84 -0.22
C ALA A 315 -34.77 -8.48 -0.12
N LEU A 316 -34.15 -7.49 0.54
CA LEU A 316 -34.71 -6.14 0.64
C LEU A 316 -34.79 -5.45 -0.74
N GLY A 317 -33.75 -5.57 -1.56
CA GLY A 317 -33.71 -5.03 -2.91
C GLY A 317 -34.79 -5.63 -3.82
N GLN A 318 -35.05 -6.94 -3.70
CA GLN A 318 -36.12 -7.63 -4.42
C GLN A 318 -37.50 -7.15 -3.97
N ALA A 319 -37.75 -7.10 -2.66
CA ALA A 319 -39.02 -6.64 -2.10
C ALA A 319 -39.36 -5.19 -2.50
N LEU A 320 -38.36 -4.31 -2.57
CA LEU A 320 -38.56 -2.91 -2.96
C LEU A 320 -38.58 -2.69 -4.49
N SER A 321 -38.17 -3.67 -5.31
CA SER A 321 -37.94 -3.48 -6.75
C SER A 321 -39.21 -3.18 -7.56
N GLY A 322 -40.37 -3.69 -7.11
CA GLY A 322 -41.67 -3.49 -7.76
C GLY A 322 -42.49 -2.32 -7.23
N LEU A 323 -42.01 -1.62 -6.19
CA LEU A 323 -42.76 -0.56 -5.51
C LEU A 323 -42.50 0.81 -6.14
N SER A 324 -43.42 1.76 -5.99
CA SER A 324 -43.21 3.15 -6.40
C SER A 324 -42.26 3.88 -5.43
N ALA A 325 -41.63 4.97 -5.88
CA ALA A 325 -40.78 5.79 -5.01
C ALA A 325 -41.50 6.28 -3.74
N ASP A 326 -42.78 6.63 -3.86
CA ASP A 326 -43.61 7.08 -2.73
C ASP A 326 -43.77 5.97 -1.67
N VAL A 327 -43.97 4.72 -2.11
CA VAL A 327 -44.09 3.54 -1.21
C VAL A 327 -42.74 3.19 -0.58
N ARG A 328 -41.64 3.23 -1.35
CA ARG A 328 -40.29 2.98 -0.81
C ARG A 328 -39.91 4.03 0.24
N ALA A 329 -40.22 5.30 -0.01
CA ALA A 329 -40.03 6.37 0.96
C ALA A 329 -40.86 6.16 2.24
N ALA A 330 -42.14 5.79 2.09
CA ALA A 330 -43.00 5.49 3.23
C ALA A 330 -42.48 4.31 4.06
N PHE A 331 -41.93 3.28 3.41
CA PHE A 331 -41.30 2.14 4.08
C PHE A 331 -40.07 2.55 4.89
N VAL A 332 -39.16 3.34 4.31
CA VAL A 332 -37.97 3.82 5.03
C VAL A 332 -38.35 4.70 6.22
N LEU A 333 -39.22 5.69 6.03
CA LEU A 333 -39.59 6.62 7.10
C LEU A 333 -40.33 5.92 8.27
N SER A 334 -41.18 4.94 7.99
CA SER A 334 -42.00 4.26 9.01
C SER A 334 -41.32 3.05 9.66
N ARG A 335 -40.43 2.34 8.94
CA ARG A 335 -39.78 1.10 9.43
C ARG A 335 -38.30 1.27 9.72
N ALA A 336 -37.61 2.15 9.00
CA ALA A 336 -36.17 2.37 9.16
C ALA A 336 -35.83 3.55 10.07
N ASP A 337 -36.62 4.61 9.99
CA ASP A 337 -36.49 5.79 10.85
C ASP A 337 -37.56 5.81 11.96
N GLU A 338 -38.41 4.78 12.03
CA GLU A 338 -39.44 4.54 13.06
C GLU A 338 -40.34 5.76 13.36
N LEU A 339 -40.60 6.61 12.35
CA LEU A 339 -41.40 7.81 12.53
C LEU A 339 -42.89 7.49 12.69
N PRO A 340 -43.63 8.25 13.54
CA PRO A 340 -45.07 8.10 13.66
C PRO A 340 -45.80 8.33 12.33
N ASP A 341 -46.86 7.57 12.08
CA ASP A 341 -47.61 7.60 10.82
C ASP A 341 -48.10 9.00 10.43
N ALA A 342 -48.47 9.83 11.41
CA ALA A 342 -48.86 11.21 11.18
C ALA A 342 -47.70 12.06 10.63
N GLN A 343 -46.48 11.84 11.11
CA GLN A 343 -45.29 12.54 10.64
C GLN A 343 -44.84 12.03 9.27
N VAL A 344 -44.96 10.72 9.01
CA VAL A 344 -44.65 10.14 7.69
C VAL A 344 -45.60 10.70 6.63
N ARG A 345 -46.90 10.78 6.93
CA ARG A 345 -47.91 11.38 6.03
C ARG A 345 -47.59 12.84 5.74
N ALA A 346 -47.34 13.64 6.78
CA ALA A 346 -46.99 15.05 6.62
C ALA A 346 -45.71 15.26 5.79
N LEU A 347 -44.68 14.42 5.96
CA LEU A 347 -43.43 14.50 5.19
C LEU A 347 -43.61 14.10 3.73
N LEU A 348 -44.38 13.04 3.45
CA LEU A 348 -44.67 12.61 2.08
C LEU A 348 -45.53 13.65 1.34
N GLU A 349 -46.52 14.24 2.02
CA GLU A 349 -47.31 15.36 1.49
C GLU A 349 -46.44 16.57 1.18
N ALA A 350 -45.61 17.00 2.14
CA ALA A 350 -44.71 18.14 1.96
C ALA A 350 -43.70 17.89 0.82
N ALA A 351 -43.18 16.67 0.70
CA ALA A 351 -42.28 16.28 -0.40
C ALA A 351 -43.01 16.11 -1.76
N GLY A 352 -44.35 16.16 -1.76
CA GLY A 352 -45.21 16.15 -2.93
C GLY A 352 -45.53 14.77 -3.47
N ALA A 353 -45.52 13.72 -2.65
CA ALA A 353 -45.93 12.36 -3.03
C ALA A 353 -47.39 12.34 -3.54
N GLY A 354 -47.69 11.46 -4.50
CA GLY A 354 -48.99 11.48 -5.18
C GLY A 354 -50.15 10.96 -4.32
N HIS A 355 -49.90 9.89 -3.56
CA HIS A 355 -50.90 9.28 -2.67
C HIS A 355 -50.27 8.84 -1.33
N PRO A 356 -50.02 9.78 -0.40
CA PRO A 356 -49.32 9.53 0.87
C PRO A 356 -49.95 8.42 1.72
N ASP A 357 -51.27 8.48 1.95
CA ASP A 357 -51.97 7.49 2.79
C ASP A 357 -51.94 6.08 2.18
N ARG A 358 -52.15 5.98 0.87
CA ARG A 358 -52.07 4.71 0.15
C ARG A 358 -50.66 4.15 0.21
N SER A 359 -49.65 5.01 0.06
CA SER A 359 -48.24 4.61 0.08
C SER A 359 -47.82 4.07 1.45
N LEU A 360 -48.28 4.71 2.53
CA LEU A 360 -48.04 4.25 3.89
C LEU A 360 -48.76 2.94 4.20
N ARG A 361 -50.02 2.76 3.76
CA ARG A 361 -50.73 1.48 3.91
C ARG A 361 -50.03 0.33 3.19
N VAL A 362 -49.63 0.54 1.94
CA VAL A 362 -48.90 -0.48 1.16
C VAL A 362 -47.55 -0.79 1.80
N ALA A 363 -46.82 0.22 2.29
CA ALA A 363 -45.56 0.01 3.00
C ALA A 363 -45.73 -0.80 4.30
N ARG A 364 -46.87 -0.67 4.99
CA ARG A 364 -47.20 -1.46 6.20
C ARG A 364 -47.52 -2.92 5.89
N GLN A 365 -48.04 -3.20 4.69
CA GLN A 365 -48.43 -4.54 4.23
C GLN A 365 -47.28 -5.35 3.59
N LEU A 366 -46.06 -4.80 3.52
CA LEU A 366 -44.90 -5.55 3.02
C LEU A 366 -44.56 -6.74 3.94
N ASP A 367 -44.22 -7.87 3.33
CA ASP A 367 -44.05 -9.16 4.01
C ASP A 367 -43.05 -9.11 5.19
N ALA A 368 -43.33 -9.89 6.23
CA ALA A 368 -42.49 -9.99 7.43
C ALA A 368 -40.99 -10.29 7.16
N PRO A 369 -40.61 -11.13 6.16
CA PRO A 369 -39.20 -11.35 5.82
C PRO A 369 -38.50 -10.11 5.26
N ALA A 370 -39.20 -9.26 4.49
CA ALA A 370 -38.65 -8.01 3.96
C ALA A 370 -38.44 -6.97 5.08
N VAL A 371 -39.35 -6.94 6.06
CA VAL A 371 -39.23 -6.11 7.26
C VAL A 371 -38.07 -6.58 8.15
N ALA A 372 -37.94 -7.90 8.37
CA ALA A 372 -36.84 -8.47 9.13
C ALA A 372 -35.48 -8.23 8.45
N ALA A 373 -35.38 -8.42 7.12
CA ALA A 373 -34.18 -8.12 6.35
C ALA A 373 -33.81 -6.63 6.43
N ALA A 374 -34.79 -5.73 6.37
CA ALA A 374 -34.55 -4.30 6.57
C ALA A 374 -34.02 -4.01 7.98
N GLN A 375 -34.66 -4.51 9.03
CA GLN A 375 -34.24 -4.28 10.41
C GLN A 375 -32.82 -4.80 10.69
N THR A 376 -32.48 -5.97 10.17
CA THR A 376 -31.13 -6.55 10.28
C THR A 376 -30.09 -5.72 9.54
N LEU A 377 -30.36 -5.27 8.31
CA LEU A 377 -29.47 -4.39 7.56
C LEU A 377 -29.29 -3.01 8.21
N LEU A 378 -30.36 -2.47 8.78
CA LEU A 378 -30.35 -1.13 9.39
C LEU A 378 -29.62 -1.09 10.73
N ARG A 379 -29.55 -2.24 11.43
CA ARG A 379 -28.79 -2.44 12.67
C ARG A 379 -27.36 -2.90 12.42
N SER A 380 -27.04 -3.41 11.24
CA SER A 380 -25.67 -3.82 10.90
C SER A 380 -24.85 -2.61 10.44
N ALA A 381 -23.62 -2.48 10.94
CA ALA A 381 -22.66 -1.47 10.48
C ALA A 381 -22.23 -1.67 9.00
N GLU A 382 -22.67 -2.76 8.38
CA GLU A 382 -22.33 -3.18 7.02
C GLU A 382 -23.17 -2.47 5.96
N PHE A 383 -24.41 -2.08 6.26
CA PHE A 383 -25.25 -1.31 5.32
C PHE A 383 -25.18 0.20 5.60
N ASN A 384 -24.00 0.77 5.41
CA ASN A 384 -23.82 2.22 5.42
C ASN A 384 -23.61 2.71 3.98
N ALA A 385 -24.56 3.47 3.44
CA ALA A 385 -24.43 4.05 2.11
C ALA A 385 -23.23 5.02 1.98
N CYS A 386 -22.69 5.50 3.11
CA CYS A 386 -21.45 6.27 3.18
C CYS A 386 -20.18 5.37 3.24
N SER A 387 -20.29 4.07 3.52
CA SER A 387 -19.16 3.13 3.48
C SER A 387 -19.09 2.44 2.10
N VAL A 388 -18.29 3.03 1.22
CA VAL A 388 -18.18 2.60 -0.18
C VAL A 388 -16.87 1.85 -0.44
N GLN A 389 -16.96 0.67 -1.04
CA GLN A 389 -15.84 -0.03 -1.65
C GLN A 389 -15.54 0.59 -3.02
N THR A 390 -14.28 0.95 -3.24
CA THR A 390 -13.78 1.38 -4.55
C THR A 390 -13.31 0.16 -5.33
N ARG A 391 -13.76 0.04 -6.58
CA ARG A 391 -13.18 -0.89 -7.56
C ARG A 391 -12.73 -0.13 -8.79
N PRO A 392 -11.63 -0.52 -9.45
CA PRO A 392 -11.27 0.10 -10.71
C PRO A 392 -12.41 -0.07 -11.72
N THR A 393 -12.73 0.98 -12.49
CA THR A 393 -13.55 0.80 -13.69
C THR A 393 -12.82 -0.16 -14.62
N ASP A 394 -13.54 -1.10 -15.26
CA ASP A 394 -12.99 -2.05 -16.24
C ASP A 394 -11.94 -1.37 -17.15
N LEU A 395 -10.67 -1.61 -16.81
CA LEU A 395 -9.52 -0.91 -17.38
C LEU A 395 -9.33 -1.28 -18.86
N LEU A 396 -9.79 -2.46 -19.23
CA LEU A 396 -9.73 -2.99 -20.60
C LEU A 396 -10.77 -2.30 -21.48
N ARG A 397 -12.01 -2.12 -21.00
CA ARG A 397 -13.04 -1.33 -21.71
C ARG A 397 -12.67 0.15 -21.83
N ARG A 398 -11.96 0.74 -20.86
CA ARG A 398 -11.49 2.14 -20.91
C ARG A 398 -10.48 2.33 -22.04
N ARG A 399 -9.55 1.39 -22.24
CA ARG A 399 -8.59 1.41 -23.36
C ARG A 399 -9.30 1.30 -24.71
N GLN A 400 -10.35 0.48 -24.81
CA GLN A 400 -11.14 0.35 -26.05
C GLN A 400 -11.99 1.59 -26.34
N ARG A 401 -12.59 2.21 -25.32
CA ARG A 401 -13.36 3.46 -25.49
C ARG A 401 -12.51 4.67 -25.82
N TYR A 402 -11.29 4.77 -25.29
CA TYR A 402 -10.36 5.83 -25.72
C TYR A 402 -9.87 5.62 -27.15
N ARG A 403 -9.73 4.37 -27.61
CA ARG A 403 -9.44 4.07 -29.02
C ARG A 403 -10.58 4.48 -29.94
N LEU A 404 -11.83 4.23 -29.55
CA LEU A 404 -13.03 4.65 -30.28
C LEU A 404 -13.22 6.18 -30.27
N ALA A 405 -13.02 6.84 -29.13
CA ALA A 405 -13.09 8.31 -29.04
C ALA A 405 -11.96 8.98 -29.85
N GLY A 406 -10.76 8.38 -29.84
CA GLY A 406 -9.65 8.82 -30.70
C GLY A 406 -9.95 8.62 -32.19
N ALA A 407 -10.62 7.53 -32.56
CA ALA A 407 -11.05 7.29 -33.94
C ALA A 407 -12.10 8.31 -34.40
N VAL A 408 -13.11 8.62 -33.57
CA VAL A 408 -14.13 9.64 -33.91
C VAL A 408 -13.51 11.04 -33.99
N ALA A 409 -12.62 11.39 -33.06
CA ALA A 409 -11.88 12.66 -33.12
C ALA A 409 -10.98 12.74 -34.37
N ALA A 410 -10.38 11.64 -34.79
CA ALA A 410 -9.60 11.58 -36.02
C ALA A 410 -10.50 11.76 -37.26
N VAL A 411 -11.69 11.16 -37.30
CA VAL A 411 -12.64 11.36 -38.42
C VAL A 411 -13.12 12.81 -38.49
N VAL A 412 -13.43 13.44 -37.36
CA VAL A 412 -13.83 14.86 -37.31
C VAL A 412 -12.66 15.78 -37.70
N ALA A 413 -11.45 15.47 -37.22
CA ALA A 413 -10.25 16.24 -37.56
C ALA A 413 -9.88 16.09 -39.05
N VAL A 414 -9.99 14.89 -39.63
CA VAL A 414 -9.78 14.65 -41.06
C VAL A 414 -10.86 15.34 -41.90
N GLY A 415 -12.12 15.32 -41.46
CA GLY A 415 -13.19 16.08 -42.11
C GLY A 415 -12.94 17.59 -42.11
N ALA A 416 -12.40 18.13 -41.01
CA ALA A 416 -12.00 19.53 -40.92
C ALA A 416 -10.73 19.87 -41.73
N LEU A 417 -9.80 18.92 -41.88
CA LEU A 417 -8.54 19.09 -42.62
C LEU A 417 -8.74 19.04 -44.14
N VAL A 418 -9.69 18.22 -44.62
CA VAL A 418 -10.08 18.18 -46.04
C VAL A 418 -10.76 19.47 -46.48
N LEU A 419 -11.40 20.20 -45.54
CA LEU A 419 -12.04 21.49 -45.80
C LEU A 419 -11.06 22.68 -45.82
N THR A 420 -9.81 22.51 -45.37
CA THR A 420 -8.82 23.61 -45.29
C THR A 420 -7.59 23.43 -46.20
N ALA A 421 -7.48 22.31 -46.92
CA ALA A 421 -6.35 22.02 -47.79
C ALA A 421 -6.53 22.58 -49.22
N THR A 422 -6.69 23.90 -49.35
CA THR A 422 -6.31 24.64 -50.57
C THR A 422 -5.27 25.69 -50.19
N GLY A 423 -4.03 25.27 -50.00
CA GLY A 423 -2.92 26.16 -49.67
C GLY A 423 -1.67 25.38 -49.28
N SER A 424 -0.64 25.50 -50.10
CA SER A 424 0.63 24.79 -50.05
C SER A 424 1.34 24.84 -48.69
N ALA A 425 1.86 23.70 -48.24
CA ALA A 425 2.59 23.56 -46.97
C ALA A 425 4.11 23.68 -47.15
N PRO A 426 4.82 24.41 -46.27
CA PRO A 426 6.21 24.12 -45.96
C PRO A 426 6.30 23.18 -44.75
N ASP A 427 7.33 22.34 -44.81
CA ASP A 427 7.68 21.26 -43.90
C ASP A 427 7.76 21.70 -42.42
N GLN A 428 6.87 21.19 -41.57
CA GLN A 428 6.96 21.35 -40.11
C GLN A 428 6.97 19.99 -39.41
N ARG A 429 8.16 19.64 -38.90
CA ARG A 429 8.37 18.55 -37.94
C ARG A 429 7.53 18.81 -36.69
N LEU A 430 6.69 17.83 -36.33
CA LEU A 430 5.96 17.77 -35.07
C LEU A 430 6.90 17.90 -33.86
N VAL A 431 6.84 19.05 -33.18
CA VAL A 431 7.44 19.22 -31.85
C VAL A 431 6.57 18.46 -30.84
N ARG A 432 7.10 17.34 -30.34
CA ARG A 432 6.58 16.70 -29.12
C ARG A 432 6.81 17.65 -27.93
N PRO A 433 5.88 17.76 -26.96
CA PRO A 433 6.11 18.60 -25.79
C PRO A 433 7.37 18.12 -25.06
N ALA A 434 8.32 19.03 -24.88
CA ALA A 434 9.57 18.74 -24.17
C ALA A 434 9.25 18.60 -22.67
N VAL A 435 9.30 17.38 -22.16
CA VAL A 435 9.60 17.15 -20.73
C VAL A 435 10.96 17.80 -20.49
N GLY A 436 11.05 18.75 -19.54
CA GLY A 436 12.31 19.47 -19.31
C GLY A 436 13.47 18.50 -19.11
N GLN A 437 14.54 18.67 -19.88
CA GLN A 437 15.69 17.76 -19.82
C GLN A 437 16.50 18.01 -18.54
N VAL A 438 16.78 16.94 -17.81
CA VAL A 438 17.73 16.98 -16.69
C VAL A 438 19.11 17.27 -17.26
N THR A 439 19.78 18.27 -16.71
CA THR A 439 21.17 18.64 -17.03
C THR A 439 22.08 18.31 -15.86
N ALA A 440 23.39 18.39 -16.06
CA ALA A 440 24.40 18.15 -15.03
C ALA A 440 24.20 19.02 -13.77
N LYS A 441 23.61 20.22 -13.92
CA LYS A 441 23.27 21.11 -12.79
C LYS A 441 22.08 20.61 -11.97
N GLY A 442 21.17 19.87 -12.59
CA GLY A 442 19.98 19.30 -11.93
C GLY A 442 20.21 17.94 -11.28
N LEU A 443 21.44 17.41 -11.33
CA LEU A 443 21.79 16.14 -10.69
C LEU A 443 21.87 16.29 -9.17
N VAL A 444 21.23 15.38 -8.45
CA VAL A 444 21.35 15.28 -6.99
C VAL A 444 22.75 14.75 -6.63
N ARG A 445 23.36 15.36 -5.63
CA ARG A 445 24.70 15.01 -5.12
C ARG A 445 24.63 14.85 -3.62
N THR A 446 24.63 13.60 -3.16
CA THR A 446 24.54 13.26 -1.74
C THR A 446 25.84 13.64 -1.00
N PRO A 447 25.77 14.31 0.16
CA PRO A 447 26.88 14.51 1.08
C PRO A 447 27.66 13.23 1.44
N ARG A 448 28.97 13.36 1.66
CA ARG A 448 29.88 12.23 1.91
C ARG A 448 29.61 11.44 3.19
N THR A 449 28.96 12.06 4.18
CA THR A 449 28.70 11.48 5.50
C THR A 449 27.26 10.99 5.67
N GLU A 450 26.36 11.27 4.72
CA GLU A 450 24.92 11.00 4.88
C GLU A 450 24.62 9.52 5.13
N TRP A 451 25.39 8.60 4.52
CA TRP A 451 25.23 7.17 4.72
C TRP A 451 25.46 6.70 6.17
N ALA A 452 26.20 7.46 6.97
CA ALA A 452 26.49 7.11 8.37
C ALA A 452 25.39 7.59 9.33
N ASP A 453 24.61 8.60 8.92
CA ASP A 453 23.63 9.31 9.77
C ASP A 453 22.21 9.19 9.18
N THR A 454 21.81 7.98 8.80
CA THR A 454 20.54 7.72 8.10
C THR A 454 19.97 6.36 8.47
N SER A 455 18.64 6.24 8.46
CA SER A 455 17.92 4.96 8.58
C SER A 455 17.80 4.21 7.25
N ARG A 456 18.27 4.81 6.14
CA ARG A 456 18.21 4.23 4.81
C ARG A 456 19.61 4.15 4.19
N VAL A 457 20.24 2.98 4.32
CA VAL A 457 21.57 2.72 3.76
C VAL A 457 21.40 1.98 2.44
N ASP A 458 21.32 2.73 1.34
CA ASP A 458 21.15 2.19 -0.02
C ASP A 458 21.75 3.15 -1.08
N PHE A 459 21.45 2.94 -2.38
CA PHE A 459 21.98 3.81 -3.45
C PHE A 459 21.68 5.31 -3.26
N THR A 460 20.61 5.67 -2.54
CA THR A 460 20.24 7.07 -2.30
C THR A 460 21.26 7.82 -1.44
N THR A 461 22.06 7.10 -0.65
CA THR A 461 23.06 7.68 0.26
C THR A 461 24.49 7.57 -0.27
N TRP A 462 24.66 7.18 -1.53
CA TRP A 462 25.95 7.16 -2.21
C TRP A 462 26.41 8.59 -2.60
N PRO A 463 27.54 9.08 -2.07
CA PRO A 463 28.10 10.34 -2.54
C PRO A 463 28.73 10.17 -3.93
N PRO A 464 28.69 11.20 -4.79
CA PRO A 464 29.34 11.16 -6.09
C PRO A 464 30.85 10.97 -5.94
N ARG A 465 31.39 9.93 -6.60
CA ARG A 465 32.83 9.62 -6.64
C ARG A 465 33.40 9.70 -8.06
N GLY A 466 34.72 9.65 -8.19
CA GLY A 466 35.44 9.66 -9.46
C GLY A 466 35.95 11.03 -9.91
N GLY A 467 37.13 11.05 -10.56
CA GLY A 467 37.81 12.28 -10.97
C GLY A 467 37.05 13.14 -11.99
N ARG A 468 36.05 12.59 -12.70
CA ARG A 468 35.21 13.30 -13.66
C ARG A 468 33.84 13.69 -13.09
N ALA A 469 33.60 13.54 -11.78
CA ALA A 469 32.33 13.91 -11.14
C ALA A 469 31.94 15.39 -11.30
N GLY A 470 32.90 16.28 -11.59
CA GLY A 470 32.67 17.70 -11.89
C GLY A 470 32.55 18.05 -13.38
N ASP A 471 32.80 17.09 -14.29
CA ASP A 471 32.83 17.33 -15.74
C ASP A 471 31.41 17.47 -16.29
N ARG A 472 30.92 18.71 -16.33
CA ARG A 472 29.56 19.02 -16.84
C ARG A 472 29.36 18.54 -18.27
N GLY A 473 30.39 18.63 -19.12
CA GLY A 473 30.30 18.20 -20.51
C GLY A 473 30.06 16.70 -20.63
N LEU A 474 30.79 15.89 -19.86
CA LEU A 474 30.56 14.44 -19.80
C LEU A 474 29.17 14.11 -19.25
N LEU A 475 28.76 14.75 -18.15
CA LEU A 475 27.48 14.49 -17.49
C LEU A 475 26.28 14.88 -18.37
N ASP A 476 26.33 16.03 -19.03
CA ASP A 476 25.30 16.45 -19.98
C ASP A 476 25.23 15.50 -21.20
N ARG A 477 26.38 15.03 -21.70
CA ARG A 477 26.39 14.00 -22.77
C ARG A 477 25.78 12.69 -22.32
N ALA A 478 26.07 12.22 -21.10
CA ALA A 478 25.49 11.00 -20.55
C ALA A 478 23.96 11.12 -20.41
N LEU A 479 23.47 12.24 -19.86
CA LEU A 479 22.04 12.52 -19.70
C LEU A 479 21.32 12.71 -21.04
N ALA A 480 21.97 13.35 -22.02
CA ALA A 480 21.46 13.48 -23.38
C ALA A 480 21.36 12.12 -24.07
N THR A 481 22.39 11.27 -23.94
CA THR A 481 22.40 9.90 -24.48
C THR A 481 21.30 9.07 -23.84
N TRP A 482 21.10 9.14 -22.53
CA TRP A 482 19.98 8.45 -21.88
C TRP A 482 18.63 8.96 -22.39
N SER A 483 18.45 10.28 -22.50
CA SER A 483 17.19 10.87 -22.96
C SER A 483 16.87 10.55 -24.43
N ARG A 484 17.89 10.59 -25.29
CA ARG A 484 17.81 10.39 -26.75
C ARG A 484 19.09 9.70 -27.24
N PRO A 485 19.15 8.35 -27.18
CA PRO A 485 20.33 7.60 -27.59
C PRO A 485 20.69 7.87 -29.06
N PRO A 486 21.93 8.32 -29.36
CA PRO A 486 22.43 8.42 -30.73
C PRO A 486 22.38 7.07 -31.47
N ARG A 487 22.42 7.11 -32.81
CA ARG A 487 22.53 5.89 -33.62
C ARG A 487 23.83 5.15 -33.25
N GLY A 488 23.72 3.84 -33.05
CA GLY A 488 24.84 2.97 -32.66
C GLY A 488 25.04 2.82 -31.14
N THR A 489 24.31 3.57 -30.30
CA THR A 489 24.36 3.34 -28.84
C THR A 489 23.84 1.95 -28.49
N ARG A 490 24.67 1.15 -27.81
CA ARG A 490 24.27 -0.17 -27.33
C ARG A 490 23.50 -0.02 -26.03
N ILE A 491 22.28 -0.55 -25.98
CA ILE A 491 21.44 -0.47 -24.78
C ILE A 491 21.22 -1.89 -24.25
N SER A 492 21.63 -2.12 -23.01
CA SER A 492 21.31 -3.33 -22.24
C SER A 492 20.30 -2.98 -21.14
N ARG A 493 19.41 -3.92 -20.81
CA ARG A 493 18.50 -3.78 -19.67
C ARG A 493 18.25 -5.13 -19.02
N THR A 494 18.21 -5.15 -17.70
CA THR A 494 17.67 -6.30 -16.98
C THR A 494 16.15 -6.41 -17.20
N PRO A 495 15.56 -7.62 -17.17
CA PRO A 495 14.13 -7.83 -17.36
C PRO A 495 13.27 -6.98 -16.42
N GLY A 496 12.19 -6.37 -16.95
CA GLY A 496 11.28 -5.53 -16.18
C GLY A 496 11.78 -4.11 -15.90
N THR A 497 12.96 -3.72 -16.39
CA THR A 497 13.52 -2.37 -16.22
C THR A 497 13.02 -1.41 -17.31
N PHE A 498 12.40 -0.30 -16.89
CA PHE A 498 12.01 0.78 -17.79
C PHE A 498 13.25 1.52 -18.33
N THR A 499 13.22 1.94 -19.60
CA THR A 499 14.36 2.63 -20.26
C THR A 499 14.01 4.06 -20.71
N GLY A 500 12.90 4.64 -20.22
CA GLY A 500 12.56 6.03 -20.53
C GLY A 500 13.52 7.05 -19.91
N PRO A 501 13.33 8.35 -20.21
CA PRO A 501 14.28 9.42 -19.88
C PRO A 501 14.52 9.57 -18.37
N PRO A 502 15.63 10.22 -17.98
CA PRO A 502 15.92 10.50 -16.58
C PRO A 502 14.85 11.41 -15.97
N PRO A 503 14.26 11.08 -14.81
CA PRO A 503 13.36 11.97 -14.09
C PRO A 503 14.13 13.05 -13.33
N TYR A 504 13.43 14.11 -12.92
CA TYR A 504 13.96 15.05 -11.92
C TYR A 504 14.31 14.29 -10.63
N GLY A 505 15.39 14.72 -9.97
CA GLY A 505 15.92 14.03 -8.79
C GLY A 505 16.91 12.91 -9.10
N THR A 506 17.29 12.70 -10.38
CA THR A 506 18.36 11.77 -10.75
C THR A 506 19.66 12.16 -10.02
N GLN A 507 20.24 11.19 -9.32
CA GLN A 507 21.45 11.32 -8.52
C GLN A 507 22.69 10.85 -9.29
N LEU A 508 23.80 11.54 -9.06
CA LEU A 508 25.12 11.10 -9.51
C LEU A 508 25.78 10.19 -8.48
N LEU A 509 26.11 8.96 -8.87
CA LEU A 509 26.84 8.00 -8.03
C LEU A 509 28.35 8.03 -8.33
N TYR A 510 28.73 8.09 -9.61
CA TYR A 510 30.13 8.06 -10.04
C TYR A 510 30.31 8.70 -11.41
N ALA A 511 31.43 9.38 -11.63
CA ALA A 511 31.93 9.66 -12.98
C ALA A 511 33.46 9.68 -13.02
N GLY A 512 34.06 8.90 -13.90
CA GLY A 512 35.52 8.78 -14.02
C GLY A 512 35.93 7.98 -15.26
N GLU A 513 37.22 7.68 -15.35
CA GLU A 513 37.80 6.90 -16.46
C GLU A 513 38.20 5.52 -15.95
N VAL A 514 37.67 4.47 -16.57
CA VAL A 514 37.91 3.07 -16.17
C VAL A 514 38.16 2.25 -17.42
N ASP A 515 39.26 1.50 -17.43
CA ASP A 515 39.69 0.62 -18.53
C ASP A 515 39.60 1.27 -19.93
N GLY A 516 40.02 2.54 -20.05
CA GLY A 516 40.04 3.28 -21.32
C GLY A 516 38.68 3.83 -21.78
N ALA A 517 37.67 3.84 -20.91
CA ALA A 517 36.36 4.43 -21.18
C ALA A 517 35.98 5.47 -20.11
N ALA A 518 35.28 6.54 -20.52
CA ALA A 518 34.58 7.42 -19.59
C ALA A 518 33.29 6.73 -19.11
N VAL A 519 33.13 6.56 -17.80
CA VAL A 519 32.00 5.88 -17.17
C VAL A 519 31.24 6.85 -16.27
N VAL A 520 29.91 6.84 -16.35
CA VAL A 520 29.02 7.59 -15.46
C VAL A 520 27.95 6.65 -14.91
N LEU A 521 27.80 6.63 -13.58
CA LEU A 521 26.73 5.89 -12.89
C LEU A 521 25.72 6.88 -12.30
N LEU A 522 24.45 6.66 -12.63
CA LEU A 522 23.32 7.48 -12.22
C LEU A 522 22.28 6.61 -11.53
N HIS A 523 21.51 7.19 -10.60
CA HIS A 523 20.42 6.50 -9.91
C HIS A 523 19.19 7.41 -9.81
N ASP A 524 18.00 6.87 -10.06
CA ASP A 524 16.76 7.66 -10.08
C ASP A 524 15.74 7.28 -8.98
N GLY A 525 16.17 6.48 -8.00
CA GLY A 525 15.32 5.96 -6.93
C GLY A 525 14.71 4.59 -7.23
N LEU A 526 14.65 4.18 -8.51
CA LEU A 526 14.11 2.89 -8.94
C LEU A 526 15.11 2.04 -9.71
N ARG A 527 16.02 2.66 -10.46
CA ARG A 527 17.02 2.00 -11.30
C ARG A 527 18.34 2.73 -11.25
N THR A 528 19.39 1.95 -11.45
CA THR A 528 20.75 2.42 -11.67
C THR A 528 21.08 2.30 -13.16
N VAL A 529 21.72 3.34 -13.71
CA VAL A 529 22.07 3.44 -15.11
C VAL A 529 23.58 3.65 -15.24
N ARG A 530 24.23 2.81 -16.03
CA ARG A 530 25.63 2.98 -16.41
C ARG A 530 25.72 3.49 -17.83
N TYR A 531 26.27 4.68 -17.99
CA TYR A 531 26.79 5.17 -19.27
C TYR A 531 28.27 4.83 -19.36
N SER A 532 28.71 4.28 -20.49
CA SER A 532 30.14 4.20 -20.79
C SER A 532 30.41 4.61 -22.23
N GLN A 533 31.56 5.23 -22.46
CA GLN A 533 32.01 5.64 -23.78
C GLN A 533 33.52 5.42 -23.88
N PRO A 534 33.99 4.63 -24.87
CA PRO A 534 35.42 4.49 -25.11
C PRO A 534 36.08 5.85 -25.34
N LEU A 535 37.26 6.07 -24.75
CA LEU A 535 38.07 7.27 -25.00
C LEU A 535 38.73 7.23 -26.38
N SER A 536 38.86 6.02 -26.95
CA SER A 536 39.35 5.84 -28.32
C SER A 536 38.36 6.37 -29.36
N PRO A 537 38.83 7.04 -30.41
CA PRO A 537 37.96 7.57 -31.46
C PRO A 537 37.17 6.44 -32.16
N GLY A 538 35.90 6.70 -32.49
CA GLY A 538 35.02 5.75 -33.18
C GLY A 538 34.26 4.75 -32.29
N GLY A 539 34.52 4.73 -30.98
CA GLY A 539 33.77 3.90 -30.03
C GLY A 539 32.33 4.39 -29.81
N HIS A 540 31.36 3.48 -29.87
CA HIS A 540 29.97 3.80 -29.55
C HIS A 540 29.73 3.80 -28.03
N ALA A 541 28.89 4.72 -27.55
CA ALA A 541 28.47 4.73 -26.16
C ALA A 541 27.57 3.53 -25.84
N THR A 542 27.60 3.06 -24.59
CA THR A 542 26.69 2.04 -24.07
C THR A 542 25.88 2.57 -22.90
N LEU A 543 24.65 2.09 -22.77
CA LEU A 543 23.76 2.35 -21.66
C LEU A 543 23.26 1.03 -21.08
N ASP A 544 23.56 0.77 -19.81
CA ASP A 544 23.08 -0.42 -19.10
C ASP A 544 22.10 -0.01 -18.01
N PHE A 545 20.90 -0.58 -18.05
CA PHE A 545 19.82 -0.30 -17.12
C PHE A 545 19.60 -1.48 -16.18
N ALA A 546 19.71 -1.25 -14.88
CA ALA A 546 19.35 -2.24 -13.86
C ALA A 546 18.36 -1.67 -12.85
N ARG A 547 17.28 -2.39 -12.61
CA ARG A 547 16.34 -2.12 -11.53
C ARG A 547 17.02 -2.34 -10.17
N THR A 548 16.81 -1.43 -9.23
CA THR A 548 17.47 -1.37 -7.91
C THR A 548 16.54 -0.80 -6.84
N ASP A 549 15.23 -0.88 -7.02
CA ASP A 549 14.25 -0.40 -6.04
C ASP A 549 14.24 -1.26 -4.78
N SER A 550 14.03 -0.62 -3.62
CA SER A 550 14.09 -1.29 -2.32
C SER A 550 15.40 -2.04 -2.07
N SER A 551 16.51 -1.51 -2.59
CA SER A 551 17.85 -1.95 -2.22
C SER A 551 18.14 -1.62 -0.75
N ASP A 552 19.08 -2.36 -0.17
CA ASP A 552 19.49 -2.29 1.23
C ASP A 552 21.04 -2.30 1.34
N VAL A 553 21.55 -2.41 2.56
CA VAL A 553 22.99 -2.34 2.87
C VAL A 553 23.83 -3.40 2.12
N THR A 554 23.25 -4.57 1.81
CA THR A 554 23.94 -5.68 1.13
C THR A 554 23.75 -5.63 -0.39
N THR A 555 22.53 -5.35 -0.86
CA THR A 555 22.20 -5.33 -2.29
C THR A 555 22.63 -4.03 -2.99
N ALA A 556 22.82 -2.94 -2.25
CA ALA A 556 23.44 -1.70 -2.71
C ALA A 556 24.94 -1.62 -2.39
N ALA A 557 25.61 -2.74 -2.09
CA ALA A 557 26.99 -2.73 -1.63
C ALA A 557 28.04 -2.55 -2.75
N ALA A 558 27.70 -2.86 -4.00
CA ALA A 558 28.62 -2.76 -5.13
C ALA A 558 27.89 -2.59 -6.48
N LEU A 559 28.56 -1.95 -7.45
CA LEU A 559 28.11 -1.83 -8.85
C LEU A 559 29.25 -2.15 -9.81
N VAL A 560 28.95 -2.82 -10.92
CA VAL A 560 29.96 -3.12 -11.95
C VAL A 560 30.25 -1.89 -12.80
N VAL A 561 31.47 -1.33 -12.72
CA VAL A 561 31.86 -0.15 -13.50
C VAL A 561 32.40 -0.51 -14.88
N SER A 562 33.13 -1.61 -15.01
CA SER A 562 33.67 -2.08 -16.28
C SER A 562 33.74 -3.60 -16.31
N ARG A 563 33.69 -4.14 -17.54
CA ARG A 563 33.98 -5.55 -17.83
C ARG A 563 34.93 -5.59 -19.01
N THR A 564 36.11 -6.15 -18.82
CA THR A 564 37.13 -6.28 -19.86
C THR A 564 37.81 -7.64 -19.73
N HIS A 565 37.92 -8.39 -20.84
CA HIS A 565 38.66 -9.67 -20.92
C HIS A 565 38.33 -10.68 -19.80
N GLY A 566 37.04 -10.88 -19.46
CA GLY A 566 36.64 -11.83 -18.41
C GLY A 566 36.88 -11.35 -16.98
N ALA A 567 37.34 -10.11 -16.79
CA ALA A 567 37.43 -9.46 -15.49
C ALA A 567 36.40 -8.33 -15.34
N ALA A 568 35.96 -8.10 -14.12
CA ALA A 568 35.07 -7.02 -13.74
C ALA A 568 35.71 -6.14 -12.67
N ARG A 569 35.46 -4.83 -12.75
CA ARG A 569 35.77 -3.89 -11.67
C ARG A 569 34.47 -3.43 -11.02
N TYR A 570 34.50 -3.32 -9.70
CA TYR A 570 33.35 -2.93 -8.90
C TYR A 570 33.60 -1.59 -8.23
N LEU A 571 32.61 -0.71 -8.28
CA LEU A 571 32.53 0.42 -7.37
C LEU A 571 31.84 -0.04 -6.09
N THR A 572 32.56 -0.03 -4.97
CA THR A 572 32.01 -0.40 -3.66
C THR A 572 31.24 0.76 -3.05
N ALA A 573 30.26 0.44 -2.20
CA ALA A 573 29.47 1.42 -1.46
C ALA A 573 30.34 2.16 -0.43
N PRO A 574 29.98 3.40 -0.05
CA PRO A 574 30.81 4.21 0.85
C PRO A 574 30.91 3.64 2.28
N TRP A 575 29.99 2.76 2.67
CA TRP A 575 30.01 2.08 3.97
C TRP A 575 30.81 0.77 3.96
N ILE A 576 31.43 0.38 2.84
CA ILE A 576 32.25 -0.84 2.80
C ILE A 576 33.64 -0.53 3.37
N ALA A 577 33.97 -1.16 4.49
CA ALA A 577 35.25 -0.97 5.18
C ALA A 577 36.34 -1.96 4.74
N ALA A 578 35.95 -3.14 4.24
CA ALA A 578 36.89 -4.10 3.68
C ALA A 578 36.25 -4.87 2.51
N SER A 579 37.08 -5.23 1.54
CA SER A 579 36.70 -6.00 0.37
C SER A 579 37.71 -7.13 0.17
N ALA A 580 37.20 -8.32 -0.10
CA ALA A 580 37.99 -9.51 -0.39
C ALA A 580 37.28 -10.35 -1.46
N THR A 581 37.99 -11.24 -2.12
CA THR A 581 37.42 -12.21 -3.06
C THR A 581 37.57 -13.62 -2.53
N ARG A 582 36.61 -14.48 -2.83
CA ARG A 582 36.58 -15.88 -2.42
C ARG A 582 36.06 -16.74 -3.56
N ASP A 583 36.62 -17.93 -3.72
CA ASP A 583 36.11 -18.93 -4.66
C ASP A 583 35.09 -19.81 -3.92
N LEU A 584 33.82 -19.77 -4.34
CA LEU A 584 32.76 -20.55 -3.70
C LEU A 584 33.01 -22.06 -3.79
N LEU A 585 33.74 -22.53 -4.81
CA LEU A 585 34.06 -23.95 -4.97
C LEU A 585 35.19 -24.43 -4.05
N ARG A 586 35.87 -23.52 -3.36
CA ARG A 586 36.93 -23.81 -2.41
C ARG A 586 36.53 -23.31 -1.02
N PRO A 587 35.58 -23.98 -0.34
CA PRO A 587 34.97 -23.47 0.88
C PRO A 587 35.94 -23.29 2.06
N GLU A 588 37.03 -24.07 2.10
CA GLU A 588 38.07 -23.96 3.14
C GLU A 588 39.15 -22.92 2.82
N ALA A 589 39.19 -22.38 1.59
CA ALA A 589 40.16 -21.37 1.22
C ALA A 589 39.80 -20.02 1.85
N PRO A 590 40.76 -19.32 2.51
CA PRO A 590 40.50 -18.00 3.07
C PRO A 590 40.23 -16.97 1.97
N ALA A 591 39.42 -15.97 2.31
CA ALA A 591 39.17 -14.84 1.41
C ALA A 591 40.47 -14.04 1.19
N ARG A 592 40.71 -13.61 -0.05
CA ARG A 592 41.89 -12.83 -0.44
C ARG A 592 41.54 -11.34 -0.46
N PRO A 593 42.25 -10.47 0.28
CA PRO A 593 41.99 -9.02 0.25
C PRO A 593 42.03 -8.47 -1.19
N VAL A 594 41.13 -7.54 -1.48
CA VAL A 594 41.04 -6.86 -2.77
C VAL A 594 41.44 -5.41 -2.57
N ARG A 595 42.35 -4.91 -3.41
CA ARG A 595 42.72 -3.50 -3.39
C ARG A 595 41.58 -2.65 -3.95
N VAL A 596 41.23 -1.58 -3.23
CA VAL A 596 40.24 -0.59 -3.63
C VAL A 596 40.93 0.76 -3.78
N SER A 597 40.73 1.42 -4.91
CA SER A 597 41.28 2.75 -5.20
C SER A 597 40.66 3.83 -4.31
N ALA A 598 41.26 5.02 -4.28
CA ALA A 598 40.71 6.19 -3.57
C ALA A 598 39.31 6.61 -4.08
N GLU A 599 38.94 6.20 -5.30
CA GLU A 599 37.61 6.44 -5.86
C GLU A 599 36.57 5.37 -5.48
N GLY A 600 36.98 4.31 -4.77
CA GLY A 600 36.13 3.18 -4.39
C GLY A 600 36.04 2.07 -5.43
N ILE A 601 36.92 2.05 -6.45
CA ILE A 601 36.92 1.02 -7.50
C ILE A 601 37.92 -0.08 -7.14
N THR A 602 37.50 -1.34 -7.22
CA THR A 602 38.36 -2.51 -7.02
C THR A 602 39.44 -2.64 -8.11
N GLU A 603 40.52 -3.34 -7.79
CA GLU A 603 41.36 -3.97 -8.82
C GLU A 603 40.51 -4.93 -9.70
N PRO A 604 40.95 -5.29 -10.92
CA PRO A 604 40.15 -6.13 -11.80
C PRO A 604 40.04 -7.53 -11.19
N LEU A 605 38.82 -8.01 -11.01
CA LEU A 605 38.54 -9.31 -10.42
C LEU A 605 38.01 -10.27 -11.49
N PRO A 606 38.40 -11.56 -11.47
CA PRO A 606 37.81 -12.56 -12.34
C PRO A 606 36.28 -12.54 -12.23
N SER A 607 35.60 -12.44 -13.37
CA SER A 607 34.15 -12.56 -13.46
C SER A 607 33.83 -14.03 -13.82
N PRO A 608 32.79 -14.64 -13.23
CA PRO A 608 32.41 -15.99 -13.62
C PRO A 608 31.96 -16.00 -15.10
N ASP A 609 32.30 -17.07 -15.83
CA ASP A 609 31.80 -17.27 -17.18
C ASP A 609 30.28 -17.56 -17.13
N THR A 610 29.46 -16.52 -17.29
CA THR A 610 28.00 -16.62 -17.33
C THR A 610 27.46 -16.92 -18.73
N SER A 611 28.33 -17.21 -19.70
CA SER A 611 27.97 -17.56 -21.07
C SER A 611 27.45 -19.01 -21.18
N GLY A 612 26.34 -19.29 -20.50
CA GLY A 612 25.38 -20.32 -20.91
C GLY A 612 24.60 -19.86 -22.16
N PRO A 613 23.83 -20.75 -22.82
CA PRO A 613 23.25 -20.48 -24.13
C PRO A 613 22.23 -19.32 -24.07
N SER A 614 22.69 -18.10 -24.35
CA SER A 614 21.87 -16.91 -24.50
C SER A 614 21.53 -16.70 -25.97
N ALA A 615 20.24 -16.69 -26.29
CA ALA A 615 19.67 -16.65 -27.64
C ALA A 615 19.76 -15.27 -28.34
N SER A 616 20.78 -14.44 -28.07
CA SER A 616 20.76 -13.05 -28.55
C SER A 616 22.10 -12.41 -28.93
N SER A 617 23.14 -13.20 -29.25
CA SER A 617 24.39 -12.67 -29.83
C SER A 617 24.68 -13.30 -31.21
N PRO A 618 24.55 -12.57 -32.33
CA PRO A 618 24.78 -13.12 -33.67
C PRO A 618 26.26 -13.28 -34.08
N SER A 619 27.23 -13.05 -33.19
CA SER A 619 28.63 -12.84 -33.63
C SER A 619 29.73 -13.38 -32.70
N ALA A 620 29.49 -14.47 -31.97
CA ALA A 620 30.56 -15.17 -31.25
C ALA A 620 30.78 -16.56 -31.87
N THR A 621 31.63 -16.63 -32.89
CA THR A 621 32.10 -17.88 -33.52
C THR A 621 33.18 -18.57 -32.66
N GLY A 622 32.92 -18.70 -31.35
CA GLY A 622 33.77 -19.41 -30.41
C GLY A 622 32.99 -20.59 -29.80
N PRO A 623 33.64 -21.73 -29.51
CA PRO A 623 32.97 -22.85 -28.87
C PRO A 623 32.36 -22.40 -27.54
N ALA A 624 31.10 -22.76 -27.31
CA ALA A 624 30.44 -22.55 -26.01
C ALA A 624 31.30 -23.17 -24.90
N PRO A 625 31.45 -22.55 -23.72
CA PRO A 625 32.18 -23.15 -22.62
C PRO A 625 31.37 -24.32 -22.05
N SER A 626 31.52 -25.49 -22.66
CA SER A 626 31.04 -26.78 -22.17
C SER A 626 32.08 -27.46 -21.28
N GLY A 627 32.81 -26.67 -20.49
CA GLY A 627 33.81 -27.15 -19.53
C GLY A 627 33.24 -27.27 -18.11
N PRO A 628 33.81 -28.14 -17.26
CA PRO A 628 33.44 -28.19 -15.85
C PRO A 628 33.72 -26.83 -15.18
N CYS A 629 32.75 -26.35 -14.40
CA CYS A 629 32.87 -25.15 -13.58
C CYS A 629 33.99 -25.35 -12.54
N ALA A 630 35.16 -24.75 -12.81
CA ALA A 630 36.39 -24.97 -12.06
C ALA A 630 36.60 -23.98 -10.91
N SER A 631 35.98 -22.80 -10.98
CA SER A 631 35.96 -21.78 -9.93
C SER A 631 34.72 -20.91 -10.06
N TRP A 632 34.22 -20.39 -8.94
CA TRP A 632 33.16 -19.38 -8.93
C TRP A 632 33.51 -18.24 -7.98
N PRO A 633 34.07 -17.12 -8.48
CA PRO A 633 34.46 -16.00 -7.63
C PRO A 633 33.24 -15.25 -7.07
N ALA A 634 33.31 -14.91 -5.79
CA ALA A 634 32.38 -14.04 -5.09
C ALA A 634 33.17 -12.92 -4.39
N LEU A 635 32.53 -11.76 -4.23
CA LEU A 635 33.05 -10.63 -3.49
C LEU A 635 32.54 -10.72 -2.04
N GLN A 636 33.47 -10.82 -1.10
CA GLN A 636 33.21 -10.74 0.32
C GLN A 636 33.38 -9.29 0.77
N LEU A 637 32.32 -8.72 1.31
CA LEU A 637 32.26 -7.34 1.75
C LEU A 637 31.99 -7.28 3.25
N ARG A 638 32.63 -6.32 3.92
CA ARG A 638 32.38 -6.04 5.34
C ARG A 638 31.91 -4.59 5.48
N SER A 639 30.76 -4.41 6.10
CA SER A 639 30.23 -3.08 6.43
C SER A 639 31.13 -2.36 7.45
N SER A 640 31.04 -1.04 7.46
CA SER A 640 31.73 -0.17 8.41
C SER A 640 31.18 -0.35 9.82
N ALA A 641 32.02 -0.21 10.84
CA ALA A 641 31.60 -0.21 12.23
C ALA A 641 30.61 0.93 12.58
N ARG A 642 30.41 1.90 11.70
CA ARG A 642 29.36 2.92 11.82
C ARG A 642 27.95 2.41 11.48
N ILE A 643 27.86 1.20 10.92
CA ILE A 643 26.61 0.48 10.72
C ILE A 643 26.57 -0.60 11.81
N ASP A 644 25.54 -0.56 12.66
CA ASP A 644 25.40 -1.45 13.83
C ASP A 644 25.33 -2.93 13.42
N GLU A 645 24.82 -3.20 12.20
CA GLU A 645 24.83 -4.50 11.51
C GLU A 645 26.20 -4.74 10.83
N GLN A 646 27.23 -5.04 11.64
CA GLN A 646 28.63 -5.28 11.21
C GLN A 646 28.82 -6.58 10.40
N ASP A 647 27.97 -6.78 9.40
CA ASP A 647 27.87 -8.01 8.65
C ASP A 647 29.00 -8.13 7.63
N THR A 648 29.61 -9.31 7.64
CA THR A 648 30.40 -9.78 6.51
C THR A 648 29.47 -10.62 5.64
N PHE A 649 29.32 -10.22 4.38
CA PHE A 649 28.37 -10.82 3.44
C PHE A 649 29.03 -11.10 2.11
N LEU A 650 28.42 -12.00 1.32
CA LEU A 650 28.89 -12.34 -0.02
C LEU A 650 27.94 -11.81 -1.08
N VAL A 651 28.51 -11.19 -2.11
CA VAL A 651 27.80 -10.91 -3.36
C VAL A 651 28.49 -11.61 -4.52
N THR A 652 27.73 -12.05 -5.50
CA THR A 652 28.27 -12.69 -6.70
C THR A 652 27.77 -12.04 -7.96
N ASP A 653 28.59 -12.14 -8.99
CA ASP A 653 28.33 -11.55 -10.27
C ASP A 653 27.60 -12.56 -11.18
N LEU A 654 26.49 -12.12 -11.77
CA LEU A 654 25.68 -12.90 -12.70
C LEU A 654 25.65 -12.28 -14.11
N GLY A 655 26.60 -11.39 -14.42
CA GLY A 655 26.73 -10.72 -15.73
C GLY A 655 26.05 -9.36 -15.83
N GLY A 656 25.14 -9.04 -14.91
CA GLY A 656 24.43 -7.75 -14.85
C GLY A 656 25.24 -6.59 -14.26
N LEU A 657 24.61 -5.41 -14.12
CA LEU A 657 25.21 -4.23 -13.49
C LEU A 657 25.32 -4.32 -11.96
N VAL A 658 24.41 -5.09 -11.34
CA VAL A 658 24.26 -5.19 -9.89
C VAL A 658 24.52 -6.65 -9.49
N PRO A 659 25.49 -6.93 -8.62
CA PRO A 659 25.73 -8.27 -8.07
C PRO A 659 24.55 -8.78 -7.21
N ALA A 660 24.41 -10.10 -7.10
CA ALA A 660 23.39 -10.74 -6.27
C ALA A 660 23.94 -11.10 -4.88
N HIS A 661 23.19 -10.78 -3.82
CA HIS A 661 23.52 -11.14 -2.43
C HIS A 661 23.29 -12.64 -2.18
N LEU A 662 24.20 -13.29 -1.45
CA LEU A 662 24.14 -14.72 -1.16
C LEU A 662 23.85 -14.96 0.31
N THR A 663 22.83 -15.78 0.58
CA THR A 663 22.46 -16.19 1.93
C THR A 663 22.35 -17.72 2.05
N HIS A 664 22.31 -18.21 3.28
CA HIS A 664 22.07 -19.63 3.57
C HIS A 664 21.13 -19.77 4.76
N THR A 665 20.16 -20.67 4.63
CA THR A 665 19.26 -21.05 5.71
C THR A 665 19.50 -22.51 6.07
N PRO A 666 20.05 -22.84 7.26
CA PRO A 666 20.39 -24.21 7.64
C PRO A 666 19.15 -25.04 8.00
N LEU A 667 19.37 -26.35 8.18
CA LEU A 667 18.34 -27.29 8.63
C LEU A 667 17.68 -26.84 9.94
N PRO A 668 16.36 -27.08 10.11
CA PRO A 668 15.69 -26.84 11.38
C PRO A 668 16.32 -27.69 12.50
N GLY A 669 16.85 -27.05 13.55
CA GLY A 669 17.42 -27.73 14.72
C GLY A 669 18.84 -27.32 15.12
N GLY A 670 19.47 -26.36 14.43
CA GLY A 670 20.68 -25.68 14.93
C GLY A 670 20.38 -24.75 16.11
N ALA A 671 21.43 -24.30 16.82
CA ALA A 671 21.37 -23.46 18.03
C ALA A 671 20.86 -22.00 17.83
N GLY A 672 19.99 -21.76 16.85
CA GLY A 672 19.48 -20.43 16.53
C GLY A 672 18.06 -20.43 15.93
N PRO A 673 17.36 -19.29 15.96
CA PRO A 673 16.02 -19.16 15.40
C PRO A 673 16.03 -19.36 13.88
N SER A 674 15.48 -20.50 13.43
CA SER A 674 15.45 -20.96 12.02
C SER A 674 14.45 -20.20 11.12
N ARG A 675 14.47 -18.86 11.14
CA ARG A 675 13.45 -18.06 10.43
C ARG A 675 13.96 -16.98 9.48
N GLN A 676 15.23 -16.57 9.57
CA GLN A 676 15.82 -15.60 8.66
C GLN A 676 17.04 -16.20 7.96
N PRO A 677 17.22 -15.96 6.65
CA PRO A 677 18.46 -16.29 5.97
C PRO A 677 19.64 -15.67 6.69
N HIS A 678 20.72 -16.45 6.84
CA HIS A 678 21.97 -15.98 7.42
C HIS A 678 22.95 -15.63 6.31
N GLU A 679 23.94 -14.81 6.65
CA GLU A 679 25.02 -14.50 5.73
C GLU A 679 25.78 -15.75 5.29
N ALA A 680 26.08 -15.82 3.99
CA ALA A 680 26.77 -16.95 3.38
C ALA A 680 28.27 -16.95 3.67
N THR A 681 28.69 -16.72 4.91
CA THR A 681 30.11 -16.60 5.30
C THR A 681 30.56 -17.66 6.30
N GLY A 682 29.63 -18.30 7.02
CA GLY A 682 29.94 -19.39 7.95
C GLY A 682 30.29 -20.71 7.25
N THR A 683 31.12 -21.56 7.87
CA THR A 683 31.63 -22.81 7.28
C THR A 683 30.54 -23.70 6.68
N ALA A 684 29.41 -23.89 7.38
CA ALA A 684 28.30 -24.69 6.87
C ALA A 684 27.64 -24.08 5.62
N ALA A 685 27.48 -22.75 5.59
CA ALA A 685 26.96 -22.02 4.45
C ALA A 685 27.92 -22.13 3.26
N LEU A 686 29.21 -21.94 3.47
CA LEU A 686 30.25 -22.05 2.44
C LEU A 686 30.29 -23.45 1.82
N ALA A 687 30.19 -24.50 2.64
CA ALA A 687 30.10 -25.88 2.14
C ALA A 687 28.83 -26.12 1.31
N SER A 688 27.69 -25.52 1.70
CA SER A 688 26.44 -25.59 0.94
C SER A 688 26.55 -24.86 -0.41
N TRP A 689 27.16 -23.67 -0.40
CA TRP A 689 27.44 -22.87 -1.60
C TRP A 689 28.43 -23.55 -2.55
N ALA A 690 29.46 -24.23 -2.06
CA ALA A 690 30.40 -24.98 -2.89
C ALA A 690 29.72 -26.04 -3.75
N ARG A 691 28.66 -26.66 -3.23
CA ARG A 691 27.84 -27.62 -3.97
C ARG A 691 26.83 -26.95 -4.92
N THR A 692 26.61 -25.64 -4.83
CA THR A 692 25.54 -24.91 -5.54
C THR A 692 26.06 -23.95 -6.60
N ALA A 693 27.25 -23.38 -6.41
CA ALA A 693 27.75 -22.25 -7.18
C ALA A 693 27.76 -22.47 -8.69
N CYS A 694 28.07 -23.67 -9.17
CA CYS A 694 28.09 -23.94 -10.61
C CYS A 694 26.72 -23.87 -11.31
N HIS A 695 25.61 -23.93 -10.56
CA HIS A 695 24.27 -23.74 -11.14
C HIS A 695 23.90 -22.26 -11.31
N LEU A 696 24.67 -21.34 -10.74
CA LEU A 696 24.38 -19.91 -10.82
C LEU A 696 24.47 -19.36 -12.25
N ALA A 697 25.27 -19.99 -13.12
CA ALA A 697 25.34 -19.67 -14.54
C ALA A 697 23.99 -19.84 -15.29
N GLY A 698 23.06 -20.63 -14.75
CA GLY A 698 21.74 -20.85 -15.34
C GLY A 698 20.67 -19.86 -14.88
N LEU A 699 20.98 -18.92 -13.97
CA LEU A 699 20.03 -17.95 -13.46
C LEU A 699 19.90 -16.74 -14.39
N PRO A 700 18.71 -16.10 -14.46
CA PRO A 700 18.52 -14.91 -15.28
C PRO A 700 19.28 -13.70 -14.71
N GLU A 701 19.57 -12.71 -15.56
CA GLU A 701 19.99 -11.39 -15.09
C GLU A 701 18.89 -10.71 -14.25
N GLY A 702 19.29 -9.80 -13.36
CA GLY A 702 18.35 -9.07 -12.50
C GLY A 702 17.90 -9.84 -11.26
N VAL A 703 18.64 -10.88 -10.87
CA VAL A 703 18.57 -11.47 -9.54
C VAL A 703 19.17 -10.50 -8.52
N ARG A 704 18.41 -10.25 -7.45
CA ARG A 704 18.78 -9.38 -6.33
C ARG A 704 19.50 -10.17 -5.23
N ALA A 705 18.96 -11.33 -4.87
CA ALA A 705 19.48 -12.16 -3.80
C ALA A 705 19.20 -13.64 -4.09
N ILE A 706 20.03 -14.52 -3.54
CA ILE A 706 19.90 -15.96 -3.68
C ILE A 706 20.08 -16.61 -2.32
N ASP A 707 19.08 -17.38 -1.91
CA ASP A 707 19.13 -18.17 -0.69
C ASP A 707 19.26 -19.66 -1.00
N VAL A 708 20.16 -20.34 -0.29
CA VAL A 708 20.19 -21.81 -0.24
C VAL A 708 19.57 -22.24 1.08
N TRP A 709 18.35 -22.75 1.03
CA TRP A 709 17.61 -23.20 2.20
C TRP A 709 17.59 -24.72 2.33
N ASP A 710 18.31 -25.27 3.30
CA ASP A 710 18.23 -26.68 3.66
C ASP A 710 16.95 -26.92 4.47
N PHE A 711 15.86 -27.33 3.81
CA PHE A 711 14.54 -27.37 4.44
C PHE A 711 14.21 -28.72 5.12
N ALA A 712 14.86 -29.81 4.71
CA ALA A 712 14.62 -31.14 5.28
C ALA A 712 15.87 -32.05 5.22
N GLY A 713 16.13 -32.75 6.33
CA GLY A 713 17.07 -33.87 6.38
C GLY A 713 16.31 -35.19 6.32
N HIS A 714 16.77 -36.14 5.51
CA HIS A 714 16.04 -37.35 5.16
C HIS A 714 16.91 -38.60 5.44
N PRO A 715 16.62 -39.37 6.50
CA PRO A 715 17.29 -40.65 6.75
C PRO A 715 17.01 -41.64 5.61
N LEU A 716 18.04 -42.11 4.93
CA LEU A 716 17.87 -43.00 3.79
C LEU A 716 17.57 -44.43 4.24
N PRO A 717 16.76 -45.18 3.48
CA PRO A 717 16.55 -46.61 3.71
C PRO A 717 17.87 -47.39 3.75
N GLU A 718 17.82 -48.61 4.29
CA GLU A 718 18.96 -49.53 4.35
C GLU A 718 20.18 -48.96 5.10
N ARG A 719 19.96 -48.01 6.02
CA ARG A 719 21.01 -47.31 6.79
C ARG A 719 22.05 -46.62 5.88
N ALA A 720 21.64 -46.17 4.69
CA ALA A 720 22.52 -45.51 3.72
C ALA A 720 22.91 -44.05 4.07
N GLY A 721 22.78 -43.66 5.34
CA GLY A 721 23.09 -42.32 5.85
C GLY A 721 21.92 -41.34 5.75
N ARG A 722 22.21 -40.03 5.78
CA ARG A 722 21.22 -38.95 5.81
C ARG A 722 21.39 -38.01 4.62
N ALA A 723 20.37 -37.93 3.77
CA ALA A 723 20.31 -36.96 2.68
C ALA A 723 19.81 -35.59 3.15
N VAL A 724 20.08 -34.55 2.36
CA VAL A 724 19.61 -33.19 2.57
C VAL A 724 18.83 -32.71 1.35
N TRP A 725 17.68 -32.09 1.60
CA TRP A 725 16.88 -31.39 0.62
C TRP A 725 17.08 -29.90 0.77
N SER A 726 17.50 -29.25 -0.32
CA SER A 726 17.81 -27.83 -0.34
C SER A 726 16.95 -27.14 -1.39
N CYS A 727 16.39 -26.00 -1.04
CA CYS A 727 15.71 -25.12 -1.97
C CYS A 727 16.60 -23.93 -2.27
N VAL A 728 17.02 -23.79 -3.53
CA VAL A 728 17.76 -22.63 -4.02
C VAL A 728 16.75 -21.65 -4.59
N ARG A 729 16.59 -20.51 -3.93
CA ARG A 729 15.65 -19.46 -4.36
C ARG A 729 16.43 -18.25 -4.85
N ALA A 730 16.19 -17.85 -6.09
CA ALA A 730 16.65 -16.59 -6.65
C ALA A 730 15.52 -15.55 -6.61
N ASP A 731 15.66 -14.55 -5.76
CA ASP A 731 14.77 -13.39 -5.71
C ASP A 731 15.22 -12.34 -6.73
N THR A 732 14.30 -11.88 -7.55
CA THR A 732 14.59 -10.91 -8.62
C THR A 732 14.09 -9.51 -8.26
N TRP A 733 14.65 -8.48 -8.87
CA TRP A 733 14.21 -7.10 -8.67
C TRP A 733 12.76 -6.82 -9.11
N HIS A 734 12.21 -7.64 -10.01
CA HIS A 734 10.83 -7.45 -10.50
C HIS A 734 9.74 -8.13 -9.65
N GLY A 735 10.13 -8.93 -8.64
CA GLY A 735 9.24 -9.52 -7.65
C GLY A 735 9.14 -11.05 -7.71
N PRO A 736 8.66 -11.66 -8.80
CA PRO A 736 8.58 -13.12 -8.92
C PRO A 736 9.96 -13.77 -8.80
N GLY A 737 10.07 -14.81 -7.95
CA GLY A 737 11.30 -15.57 -7.75
C GLY A 737 11.34 -16.84 -8.59
N GLU A 738 12.54 -17.40 -8.76
CA GLU A 738 12.76 -18.72 -9.35
C GLU A 738 13.32 -19.66 -8.28
N VAL A 739 12.83 -20.89 -8.27
CA VAL A 739 13.17 -21.91 -7.28
C VAL A 739 13.68 -23.14 -7.99
N THR A 740 14.79 -23.68 -7.47
CA THR A 740 15.28 -25.01 -7.80
C THR A 740 15.39 -25.84 -6.52
N VAL A 741 14.71 -26.99 -6.47
CA VAL A 741 14.84 -27.93 -5.36
C VAL A 741 15.88 -28.98 -5.72
N ARG A 742 16.74 -29.29 -4.75
CA ARG A 742 17.87 -30.21 -4.89
C ARG A 742 17.82 -31.29 -3.82
N PHE A 743 18.25 -32.47 -4.20
CA PHE A 743 18.45 -33.60 -3.31
C PHE A 743 19.94 -33.98 -3.30
N THR A 744 20.52 -34.05 -2.11
CA THR A 744 21.92 -34.44 -1.90
C THR A 744 21.98 -35.69 -1.03
N ALA A 745 22.36 -36.83 -1.61
CA ALA A 745 22.65 -38.04 -0.84
C ALA A 745 24.08 -38.01 -0.27
N PRO A 746 24.36 -38.74 0.83
CA PRO A 746 25.70 -38.88 1.37
C PRO A 746 26.71 -39.34 0.31
N GLY A 747 27.82 -38.62 0.16
CA GLY A 747 28.88 -38.95 -0.79
C GLY A 747 28.52 -38.80 -2.27
N ALA A 748 27.37 -38.19 -2.60
CA ALA A 748 26.93 -37.96 -3.97
C ALA A 748 26.82 -36.46 -4.29
N ALA A 749 27.00 -36.11 -5.56
CA ALA A 749 26.72 -34.77 -6.04
C ALA A 749 25.21 -34.45 -5.89
N PRO A 750 24.83 -33.20 -5.56
CA PRO A 750 23.42 -32.84 -5.50
C PRO A 750 22.78 -32.91 -6.88
N ARG A 751 21.56 -33.45 -6.95
CA ARG A 751 20.74 -33.48 -8.17
C ARG A 751 19.60 -32.49 -8.07
N VAL A 752 19.19 -31.89 -9.18
CA VAL A 752 17.98 -31.08 -9.27
C VAL A 752 16.78 -32.01 -9.40
N VAL A 753 15.73 -31.79 -8.61
CA VAL A 753 14.53 -32.65 -8.59
C VAL A 753 13.25 -31.90 -8.95
N ALA A 754 13.25 -30.58 -8.75
CA ALA A 754 12.14 -29.71 -9.12
C ALA A 754 12.65 -28.32 -9.50
N ARG A 755 11.92 -27.65 -10.40
CA ARG A 755 12.13 -26.24 -10.76
C ARG A 755 10.78 -25.56 -10.93
N GLU A 756 10.69 -24.34 -10.43
CA GLU A 756 9.49 -23.53 -10.60
C GLU A 756 9.85 -22.07 -10.76
N ARG A 757 9.26 -21.42 -11.75
CA ARG A 757 9.47 -20.01 -12.07
C ARG A 757 8.28 -19.19 -11.62
N ALA A 758 8.53 -17.90 -11.35
CA ALA A 758 7.51 -16.95 -10.95
C ALA A 758 6.69 -17.41 -9.73
N THR A 759 7.38 -17.95 -8.71
CA THR A 759 6.76 -18.57 -7.54
C THR A 759 7.14 -17.89 -6.22
N ALA A 760 6.28 -18.03 -5.23
CA ALA A 760 6.54 -17.62 -3.85
C ALA A 760 7.17 -18.75 -2.99
N ALA A 761 7.30 -19.97 -3.54
CA ALA A 761 7.88 -21.10 -2.83
C ALA A 761 9.28 -20.77 -2.27
N CYS A 762 9.60 -21.34 -1.11
CA CYS A 762 10.86 -21.10 -0.39
C CYS A 762 11.14 -19.66 0.01
N SER A 763 10.12 -18.79 0.00
CA SER A 763 10.23 -17.41 0.49
C SER A 763 9.57 -17.25 1.85
N ARG A 764 9.77 -16.09 2.47
CA ARG A 764 9.01 -15.69 3.67
C ARG A 764 7.49 -15.71 3.46
N PHE A 765 7.02 -15.55 2.22
CA PHE A 765 5.61 -15.52 1.84
C PHE A 765 5.08 -16.88 1.37
N GLY A 766 5.97 -17.84 1.08
CA GLY A 766 5.63 -19.21 0.71
C GLY A 766 6.60 -20.21 1.34
N PRO A 767 6.61 -20.34 2.69
CA PRO A 767 7.57 -21.18 3.40
C PRO A 767 7.22 -22.68 3.36
N GLN A 768 6.11 -23.07 2.70
CA GLN A 768 5.76 -24.49 2.57
C GLN A 768 6.32 -25.04 1.26
N VAL A 769 7.09 -26.13 1.36
CA VAL A 769 7.77 -26.77 0.22
C VAL A 769 7.62 -28.27 0.35
N LEU A 770 7.33 -28.95 -0.77
CA LEU A 770 7.31 -30.39 -0.89
C LEU A 770 8.02 -30.77 -2.19
N ALA A 771 8.88 -31.78 -2.15
CA ALA A 771 9.51 -32.34 -3.32
C ALA A 771 9.67 -33.85 -3.19
N SER A 772 9.76 -34.53 -4.34
CA SER A 772 9.99 -35.97 -4.44
C SER A 772 11.19 -36.26 -5.35
N ALA A 773 11.82 -37.42 -5.14
CA ALA A 773 12.99 -37.84 -5.91
C ALA A 773 13.14 -39.35 -5.87
N ASP A 774 13.57 -39.93 -6.99
CA ASP A 774 13.94 -41.33 -7.05
C ASP A 774 15.35 -41.55 -6.49
N TRP A 775 15.57 -42.64 -5.78
CA TRP A 775 16.87 -43.00 -5.22
C TRP A 775 17.08 -44.51 -5.25
N ARG A 776 18.29 -44.92 -5.62
CA ARG A 776 18.69 -46.33 -5.68
C ARG A 776 19.68 -46.63 -4.55
N ALA A 777 19.34 -47.61 -3.73
CA ALA A 777 20.21 -48.13 -2.68
C ALA A 777 21.34 -49.00 -3.26
N ARG A 778 22.38 -49.23 -2.47
CA ARG A 778 23.51 -50.10 -2.86
C ARG A 778 23.12 -51.56 -3.08
N SER A 779 22.05 -52.02 -2.41
CA SER A 779 21.40 -53.32 -2.65
C SER A 779 20.82 -53.48 -4.06
N GLY A 780 20.70 -52.37 -4.81
CA GLY A 780 20.02 -52.31 -6.10
C GLY A 780 18.53 -51.96 -6.00
N HIS A 781 17.95 -51.92 -4.79
CA HIS A 781 16.55 -51.52 -4.60
C HIS A 781 16.33 -50.04 -4.88
N THR A 782 15.21 -49.73 -5.52
CA THR A 782 14.79 -48.37 -5.85
C THR A 782 13.68 -47.90 -4.93
N TYR A 783 13.76 -46.64 -4.54
CA TYR A 783 12.84 -45.98 -3.63
C TYR A 783 12.40 -44.64 -4.21
N LEU A 784 11.12 -44.34 -4.05
CA LEU A 784 10.61 -42.99 -4.17
C LEU A 784 10.68 -42.32 -2.81
N LEU A 785 11.44 -41.24 -2.74
CA LEU A 785 11.60 -40.41 -1.56
C LEU A 785 10.78 -39.13 -1.73
N ALA A 786 10.18 -38.65 -0.64
CA ALA A 786 9.56 -37.33 -0.59
C ALA A 786 9.90 -36.63 0.72
N ALA A 787 10.04 -35.30 0.68
CA ALA A 787 10.31 -34.50 1.85
C ALA A 787 9.59 -33.15 1.80
N GLY A 788 9.07 -32.76 2.96
CA GLY A 788 8.34 -31.51 3.18
C GLY A 788 9.04 -30.60 4.19
N SER A 789 8.81 -29.29 4.07
CA SER A 789 9.31 -28.30 5.03
C SER A 789 8.66 -28.45 6.41
N ARG A 790 9.10 -27.64 7.39
CA ARG A 790 8.70 -27.77 8.81
C ARG A 790 7.20 -27.80 9.10
N ALA A 791 6.39 -27.21 8.23
CA ALA A 791 4.93 -27.14 8.37
C ALA A 791 4.20 -28.43 7.96
N VAL A 792 4.89 -29.34 7.27
CA VAL A 792 4.33 -30.62 6.81
C VAL A 792 4.20 -31.59 7.99
N THR A 793 3.04 -32.21 8.11
CA THR A 793 2.68 -33.18 9.16
C THR A 793 2.43 -34.58 8.62
N GLY A 794 2.21 -34.73 7.31
CA GLY A 794 2.14 -36.02 6.63
C GLY A 794 2.34 -35.86 5.14
N ILE A 795 2.86 -36.90 4.51
CA ILE A 795 3.09 -36.96 3.06
C ILE A 795 2.33 -38.15 2.51
N GLU A 796 1.70 -37.93 1.36
CA GLU A 796 0.96 -38.92 0.61
C GLU A 796 1.43 -38.91 -0.83
N VAL A 797 1.70 -40.10 -1.36
CA VAL A 797 2.09 -40.33 -2.74
C VAL A 797 0.97 -41.10 -3.41
N ALA A 798 0.54 -40.61 -4.57
CA ALA A 798 -0.45 -41.26 -5.41
C ALA A 798 0.07 -41.42 -6.85
N GLY A 799 -0.43 -42.45 -7.56
CA GLY A 799 -0.01 -42.81 -8.91
C GLY A 799 0.21 -44.31 -9.03
N ALA A 800 1.28 -44.72 -9.72
CA ALA A 800 1.65 -46.13 -9.86
C ALA A 800 2.15 -46.77 -8.55
N VAL A 801 2.46 -45.97 -7.54
CA VAL A 801 2.64 -46.40 -6.15
C VAL A 801 1.75 -45.54 -5.26
N ARG A 802 1.10 -46.15 -4.27
CA ARG A 802 0.31 -45.45 -3.25
C ARG A 802 0.94 -45.68 -1.88
N ALA A 803 1.27 -44.61 -1.19
CA ALA A 803 1.81 -44.65 0.15
C ALA A 803 1.44 -43.38 0.91
N SER A 804 1.21 -43.50 2.22
CA SER A 804 0.99 -42.37 3.11
C SER A 804 1.78 -42.59 4.39
N GLN A 805 2.49 -41.56 4.81
CA GLN A 805 3.32 -41.59 6.02
C GLN A 805 3.09 -40.31 6.85
N LYS A 806 2.96 -40.47 8.16
CA LYS A 806 2.97 -39.33 9.09
C LYS A 806 4.40 -38.80 9.22
N GLY A 807 4.55 -37.47 9.26
CA GLY A 807 5.84 -36.79 9.36
C GLY A 807 6.20 -36.01 8.10
N ARG A 808 7.46 -35.53 8.07
CA ARG A 808 8.01 -34.64 7.03
C ARG A 808 8.75 -35.37 5.92
N VAL A 809 8.90 -36.68 6.02
CA VAL A 809 9.63 -37.50 5.06
C VAL A 809 8.83 -38.77 4.79
N LEU A 810 8.94 -39.25 3.55
CA LEU A 810 8.38 -40.52 3.11
C LEU A 810 9.40 -41.25 2.26
N ALA A 811 9.54 -42.56 2.49
CA ALA A 811 10.34 -43.44 1.65
C ALA A 811 9.53 -44.71 1.36
N VAL A 812 9.27 -44.98 0.08
CA VAL A 812 8.53 -46.17 -0.35
C VAL A 812 9.30 -46.88 -1.45
N ARG A 813 9.35 -48.21 -1.39
CA ARG A 813 9.96 -49.01 -2.46
C ARG A 813 9.11 -48.88 -3.73
N ALA A 814 9.75 -48.54 -4.84
CA ALA A 814 9.08 -48.31 -6.11
C ALA A 814 10.01 -48.74 -7.26
N PRO A 815 9.48 -49.26 -8.39
CA PRO A 815 10.28 -49.42 -9.61
C PRO A 815 10.94 -48.10 -10.05
N ALA A 816 12.04 -48.18 -10.81
CA ALA A 816 12.68 -46.98 -11.34
C ALA A 816 11.74 -46.24 -12.33
N GLY A 817 11.80 -44.90 -12.35
CA GLY A 817 11.06 -44.08 -13.33
C GLY A 817 9.54 -44.03 -13.14
N VAL A 818 9.04 -44.35 -11.95
CA VAL A 818 7.60 -44.36 -11.67
C VAL A 818 7.03 -42.94 -11.66
N ARG A 819 5.97 -42.73 -12.46
CA ARG A 819 5.14 -41.53 -12.37
C ARG A 819 4.26 -41.61 -11.12
N ALA A 820 4.60 -40.80 -10.15
CA ALA A 820 3.86 -40.60 -8.91
C ALA A 820 3.91 -39.12 -8.53
N GLN A 821 2.84 -38.64 -7.90
CA GLN A 821 2.73 -37.26 -7.41
C GLN A 821 2.71 -37.29 -5.89
N ALA A 822 3.55 -36.45 -5.28
CA ALA A 822 3.52 -36.23 -3.83
C ALA A 822 2.59 -35.06 -3.48
N SER A 823 1.83 -35.25 -2.42
CA SER A 823 1.06 -34.21 -1.73
C SER A 823 1.34 -34.28 -0.23
N ALA A 824 1.16 -33.17 0.47
CA ALA A 824 1.42 -33.08 1.90
C ALA A 824 0.25 -32.45 2.65
N ARG A 825 0.06 -32.88 3.89
CA ARG A 825 -0.83 -32.25 4.87
C ARG A 825 -0.03 -31.27 5.72
N LEU A 826 -0.61 -30.10 5.97
CA LEU A 826 0.00 -29.03 6.77
C LEU A 826 -0.59 -29.00 8.18
N ALA A 827 0.19 -28.52 9.16
CA ALA A 827 -0.26 -28.38 10.54
C ALA A 827 -1.51 -27.49 10.70
N GLY A 828 -1.72 -26.53 9.80
CA GLY A 828 -2.88 -25.62 9.79
C GLY A 828 -4.12 -26.15 9.06
N GLY A 829 -4.19 -27.44 8.70
CA GLY A 829 -5.37 -28.04 8.06
C GLY A 829 -5.46 -27.93 6.53
N GLY A 830 -4.42 -27.41 5.87
CA GLY A 830 -4.33 -27.32 4.40
C GLY A 830 -3.56 -28.49 3.76
N THR A 831 -3.65 -28.58 2.42
CA THR A 831 -2.81 -29.47 1.61
C THR A 831 -1.78 -28.67 0.80
N LEU A 832 -0.68 -29.32 0.43
CA LEU A 832 0.41 -28.77 -0.35
C LEU A 832 0.76 -29.74 -1.48
N ALA A 833 0.82 -29.25 -2.72
CA ALA A 833 1.34 -30.02 -3.86
C ALA A 833 2.87 -29.93 -3.93
N GLU A 834 3.50 -30.89 -4.59
CA GLU A 834 4.94 -30.82 -4.86
C GLU A 834 5.29 -29.65 -5.79
N VAL A 835 6.47 -29.04 -5.57
CA VAL A 835 7.04 -28.02 -6.45
C VAL A 835 7.30 -28.65 -7.81
N GLY A 836 7.04 -27.90 -8.90
CA GLY A 836 7.08 -28.39 -10.28
C GLY A 836 8.17 -29.41 -10.57
N ARG A 837 7.79 -30.69 -10.70
CA ARG A 837 8.73 -31.82 -10.85
C ARG A 837 9.53 -31.64 -12.14
N TYR A 838 10.86 -31.69 -12.02
CA TYR A 838 11.73 -31.63 -13.19
C TYR A 838 11.73 -33.01 -13.85
N ALA A 839 11.18 -33.10 -15.07
CA ALA A 839 11.37 -34.27 -15.92
C ALA A 839 12.78 -34.15 -16.53
N GLU A 840 13.70 -35.00 -16.10
CA GLU A 840 14.87 -35.32 -16.92
C GLU A 840 14.35 -36.16 -18.10
N ASP A 841 13.94 -35.49 -19.17
CA ASP A 841 13.87 -36.09 -20.51
C ASP A 841 15.14 -35.71 -21.28
#